data_AF-A0A3M7NX09-F1
#
_entry.id   AF-A0A3M7NX09-F1
#
_cell.length_a   1.000
_cell.length_b   1.000
_cell.length_c   1.000
_cell.angle_alpha   90.00
_cell.angle_beta   90.00
_cell.angle_gamma   90.00
#
_symmetry.space_group_name_H-M   'P 1'
#
loop_
_entity.id
_entity.type
_entity.pdbx_description
1 polymer ?
#
loop_
_entity_poly.entity_id
_entity_poly.type
_entity_poly.pdbx_seq_one_letter_code
_entity_poly.pdbx_strand_id
1 'polypeptide(L)'
;MYHSGIGGGGFMLVRSPNGTYEFIDFRETAPAAAFQDMYNNNSDASLFGGLASGVPGEVRGLQHLHEHYGKLPWKTVMAGAINIARFGWSVTPDLIRYMASAIQSANPPGYNFLVNEPAWALDFAPNGTLVGLGDTITRKRYADTLETIANEGPDALYSGAIAATMIQTLQANNGTMTLQDLANYTVAVRPPANITYRGYKLYSCAAPSSGEVVLSTLKILEGYADFFTSEGKVNLSTHRMDEAIRFGYGERTDLGDPFFVANLSRYQDEMLSDETAAEIRGKISDHHTLNVSGYDPKGIESLNTPGTSHVVTADALGLAISLTTTVNTLFGSQVIIPETGIIMNNEMNDFSIPGVSNAFGYIPSPSNYIRPGKRPLSSISPTIVEFPNGTLYYVIGAAGGSRIITATIQNLIHVLDQNLTAPQALARPRLHDQLIPNQVSFEYSYDNETVAFMKSLGHNVTWIAPGQSTAQGIRRLPNVLSMAGGSHSEDGQASDTSAASQPGAQPSEKSGVEQSQQPQDPLVWTEVEKQETTSIHPEESNGADASPADKDPNIVYWESDADPRRPLNWPKQQKWSILAIVSAITFLTPLASSMVAPGVPLIMKEFKNTNQTIGSFIVSIYILGYAIGPLVLAPMSELYGRLPIYHICNVLFLIWTMACALAPNVEALLVFRLFAGIAGSCPITIGGGSVADVFVATERGAAMALFALGPLFGPVIGPVAGGYLSEAAGWRWVFWLILIAGGVLTVAGIFLLRETYEAVLLEKWTRQLRKDSGNQELRSKLDSGLSPRQYFIRSIVRPTKMLLLSPIVLIFSTYMAIVYGYLYLLFTTLTDVFESKYHFSQGSVGLTFLGIGIGSLIGLVVFGGTSDRLIKRMTEKSGKMKLEYRLLPLIPGSFLIPTGLFIYGWTAQYGVQWIVPILGTSLVGMGLLAIFMSIQTYMVDVFTVFAASAIAANTVLRSLMGAFLPLAGPAMYKALGLGWGNSLLGFIATAMVPVTYFFYQYGEKIRTHPRFQVQF
;
A
#
# COMPACT_ATOMS: atom_id res chain seq x y z
N MET A 1 -13.90 8.04 -14.30
CA MET A 1 -12.68 8.22 -15.12
C MET A 1 -11.88 6.94 -15.26
N TYR A 2 -11.38 6.36 -14.15
CA TYR A 2 -10.58 5.12 -14.17
C TYR A 2 -11.39 3.88 -13.78
N HIS A 3 -12.50 4.03 -13.06
CA HIS A 3 -13.40 2.94 -12.66
C HIS A 3 -14.81 3.03 -13.27
N SER A 4 -15.13 4.10 -14.01
CA SER A 4 -16.47 4.38 -14.57
C SER A 4 -16.38 5.46 -15.65
N GLY A 5 -17.35 5.53 -16.56
CA GLY A 5 -17.44 6.56 -17.60
C GLY A 5 -18.41 6.21 -18.72
N ILE A 6 -18.60 7.13 -19.67
CA ILE A 6 -19.58 6.96 -20.77
C ILE A 6 -19.25 5.82 -21.75
N GLY A 7 -18.04 5.26 -21.67
CA GLY A 7 -17.65 4.05 -22.40
C GLY A 7 -17.96 2.75 -21.67
N GLY A 8 -18.70 2.79 -20.54
CA GLY A 8 -19.11 1.62 -19.78
C GLY A 8 -20.62 1.55 -19.53
N GLY A 9 -21.04 1.03 -18.38
CA GLY A 9 -22.44 0.77 -18.04
C GLY A 9 -22.63 0.39 -16.57
N GLY A 10 -23.80 -0.16 -16.23
CA GLY A 10 -24.15 -0.45 -14.83
C GLY A 10 -25.63 -0.66 -14.56
N PHE A 11 -26.03 -0.45 -13.30
CA PHE A 11 -27.40 -0.64 -12.84
C PHE A 11 -27.82 0.48 -11.89
N MET A 12 -29.10 0.84 -11.95
CA MET A 12 -29.69 1.78 -11.00
C MET A 12 -31.06 1.30 -10.53
N LEU A 13 -31.28 1.43 -9.22
CA LEU A 13 -32.57 1.24 -8.59
C LEU A 13 -33.15 2.61 -8.26
N VAL A 14 -34.31 2.91 -8.81
CA VAL A 14 -35.00 4.18 -8.65
C VAL A 14 -36.28 3.95 -7.87
N ARG A 15 -36.43 4.67 -6.75
CA ARG A 15 -37.69 4.83 -6.02
C ARG A 15 -38.26 6.19 -6.38
N SER A 16 -39.41 6.23 -7.02
CA SER A 16 -40.10 7.48 -7.33
C SER A 16 -40.73 8.14 -6.09
N PRO A 17 -41.10 9.43 -6.18
CA PRO A 17 -41.81 10.14 -5.11
C PRO A 17 -43.11 9.45 -4.65
N ASN A 18 -43.84 8.80 -5.55
CA ASN A 18 -45.07 8.06 -5.24
C ASN A 18 -44.82 6.64 -4.67
N GLY A 19 -43.56 6.23 -4.45
CA GLY A 19 -43.20 4.95 -3.85
C GLY A 19 -43.19 3.76 -4.82
N THR A 20 -43.27 3.98 -6.13
CA THR A 20 -43.03 2.92 -7.13
C THR A 20 -41.53 2.75 -7.37
N TYR A 21 -41.14 1.55 -7.82
CA TYR A 21 -39.75 1.22 -8.08
C TYR A 21 -39.53 0.88 -9.55
N GLU A 22 -38.39 1.30 -10.07
CA GLU A 22 -37.90 0.93 -11.39
C GLU A 22 -36.46 0.45 -11.27
N PHE A 23 -36.15 -0.70 -11.87
CA PHE A 23 -34.79 -1.16 -12.06
C PHE A 23 -34.39 -0.92 -13.53
N ILE A 24 -33.48 0.04 -13.72
CA ILE A 24 -32.93 0.38 -15.03
C ILE A 24 -31.58 -0.33 -15.16
N ASP A 25 -31.56 -1.32 -16.05
CA ASP A 25 -30.39 -2.11 -16.44
C ASP A 25 -29.79 -1.50 -17.71
N PHE A 26 -28.70 -0.75 -17.51
CA PHE A 26 -27.89 -0.13 -18.56
C PHE A 26 -26.52 -0.81 -18.66
N ARG A 27 -26.47 -2.11 -18.34
CA ARG A 27 -25.28 -2.94 -18.50
C ARG A 27 -24.91 -3.09 -19.97
N GLU A 28 -23.62 -3.22 -20.22
CA GLU A 28 -23.09 -3.45 -21.55
C GLU A 28 -23.60 -4.77 -22.13
N THR A 29 -23.85 -4.78 -23.44
CA THR A 29 -24.19 -6.00 -24.18
C THR A 29 -23.01 -6.50 -24.98
N ALA A 30 -22.87 -7.81 -25.12
CA ALA A 30 -21.92 -8.39 -26.06
C ALA A 30 -22.25 -7.98 -27.51
N PRO A 31 -21.26 -7.57 -28.32
CA PRO A 31 -21.49 -7.25 -29.74
C PRO A 31 -22.13 -8.40 -30.52
N ALA A 32 -22.79 -8.12 -31.65
CA ALA A 32 -23.47 -9.14 -32.45
C ALA A 32 -22.52 -10.24 -32.97
N ALA A 33 -21.25 -9.90 -33.17
CA ALA A 33 -20.21 -10.84 -33.58
C ALA A 33 -19.60 -11.66 -32.42
N ALA A 34 -19.99 -11.42 -31.17
CA ALA A 34 -19.50 -12.18 -30.03
C ALA A 34 -20.04 -13.62 -30.07
N PHE A 35 -19.22 -14.58 -29.65
CA PHE A 35 -19.64 -15.99 -29.58
C PHE A 35 -19.02 -16.65 -28.36
N GLN A 36 -19.64 -17.75 -27.93
CA GLN A 36 -19.37 -18.41 -26.66
C GLN A 36 -17.88 -18.70 -26.41
N ASP A 37 -17.18 -19.21 -27.43
CA ASP A 37 -15.80 -19.71 -27.31
C ASP A 37 -14.73 -18.69 -27.74
N MET A 38 -15.09 -17.40 -27.88
CA MET A 38 -14.21 -16.40 -28.52
C MET A 38 -12.90 -16.12 -27.75
N TYR A 39 -12.82 -16.51 -26.47
CA TYR A 39 -11.63 -16.34 -25.63
C TYR A 39 -10.89 -17.64 -25.28
N ASN A 40 -11.35 -18.81 -25.74
CA ASN A 40 -10.79 -20.10 -25.30
C ASN A 40 -9.28 -20.23 -25.59
N ASN A 41 -8.78 -19.54 -26.63
CA ASN A 41 -7.36 -19.58 -27.01
C ASN A 41 -6.55 -18.38 -26.48
N ASN A 42 -7.22 -17.36 -25.91
CA ASN A 42 -6.59 -16.14 -25.41
C ASN A 42 -7.55 -15.43 -24.44
N SER A 43 -7.48 -15.77 -23.16
CA SER A 43 -8.29 -15.13 -22.11
C SER A 43 -7.92 -13.66 -21.92
N ASP A 44 -6.67 -13.25 -22.13
CA ASP A 44 -6.26 -11.84 -22.00
C ASP A 44 -7.01 -10.91 -22.97
N ALA A 45 -7.57 -11.44 -24.06
CA ALA A 45 -8.39 -10.67 -24.99
C ALA A 45 -9.76 -10.26 -24.40
N SER A 46 -10.20 -10.86 -23.28
CA SER A 46 -11.35 -10.37 -22.51
C SER A 46 -11.00 -9.17 -21.66
N LEU A 47 -9.71 -8.97 -21.34
CA LEU A 47 -9.22 -7.90 -20.48
C LEU A 47 -8.68 -6.70 -21.25
N PHE A 48 -7.99 -6.91 -22.38
CA PHE A 48 -7.26 -5.87 -23.10
C PHE A 48 -7.67 -5.78 -24.57
N GLY A 49 -7.63 -4.57 -25.13
CA GLY A 49 -7.89 -4.31 -26.54
C GLY A 49 -9.38 -4.24 -26.88
N GLY A 50 -9.70 -4.17 -28.18
CA GLY A 50 -11.05 -3.90 -28.66
C GLY A 50 -12.03 -5.06 -28.47
N LEU A 51 -11.57 -6.32 -28.36
CA LEU A 51 -12.46 -7.48 -28.12
C LEU A 51 -13.08 -7.44 -26.73
N ALA A 52 -12.33 -6.94 -25.74
CA ALA A 52 -12.74 -6.84 -24.36
C ALA A 52 -13.96 -5.93 -24.15
N SER A 53 -14.22 -4.99 -25.07
CA SER A 53 -15.24 -3.97 -24.91
C SER A 53 -16.64 -4.44 -25.30
N GLY A 54 -17.55 -4.41 -24.32
CA GLY A 54 -18.99 -4.51 -24.55
C GLY A 54 -19.57 -3.18 -25.03
N VAL A 55 -20.78 -3.22 -25.60
CA VAL A 55 -21.46 -2.02 -26.12
C VAL A 55 -21.81 -1.08 -24.96
N PRO A 56 -21.27 0.16 -24.91
CA PRO A 56 -21.49 1.07 -23.79
C PRO A 56 -22.96 1.41 -23.56
N GLY A 57 -23.41 1.42 -22.30
CA GLY A 57 -24.80 1.68 -21.93
C GLY A 57 -25.05 2.92 -21.08
N GLU A 58 -24.00 3.47 -20.47
CA GLU A 58 -24.07 4.58 -19.50
C GLU A 58 -24.97 5.74 -19.97
N VAL A 59 -24.76 6.22 -21.21
CA VAL A 59 -25.49 7.40 -21.71
C VAL A 59 -26.98 7.09 -21.97
N ARG A 60 -27.34 5.86 -22.37
CA ARG A 60 -28.77 5.49 -22.49
C ARG A 60 -29.41 5.32 -21.12
N GLY A 61 -28.67 4.79 -20.13
CA GLY A 61 -29.13 4.70 -18.74
C GLY A 61 -29.46 6.07 -18.17
N LEU A 62 -28.54 7.02 -18.32
CA LEU A 62 -28.72 8.40 -17.86
C LEU A 62 -29.81 9.13 -18.65
N GLN A 63 -29.94 8.87 -19.96
CA GLN A 63 -31.05 9.39 -20.77
C GLN A 63 -32.40 8.93 -20.22
N HIS A 64 -32.57 7.61 -20.01
CA HIS A 64 -33.84 7.05 -19.51
C HIS A 64 -34.19 7.66 -18.16
N LEU A 65 -33.22 7.74 -17.24
CA LEU A 65 -33.39 8.39 -15.94
C LEU A 65 -33.83 9.86 -16.08
N HIS A 66 -33.20 10.60 -17.00
CA HIS A 66 -33.49 12.01 -17.22
C HIS A 66 -34.87 12.25 -17.84
N GLU A 67 -35.27 11.45 -18.83
CA GLU A 67 -36.58 11.57 -19.49
C GLU A 67 -37.75 11.26 -18.54
N HIS A 68 -37.56 10.32 -17.61
CA HIS A 68 -38.62 9.86 -16.70
C HIS A 68 -38.64 10.63 -15.37
N TYR A 69 -37.48 11.01 -14.84
CA TYR A 69 -37.35 11.61 -13.50
C TYR A 69 -36.67 12.98 -13.48
N GLY A 70 -36.00 13.38 -14.56
CA GLY A 70 -35.29 14.65 -14.66
C GLY A 70 -36.21 15.86 -14.63
N LYS A 71 -35.74 16.94 -14.00
CA LYS A 71 -36.44 18.25 -13.95
C LYS A 71 -35.68 19.37 -14.65
N LEU A 72 -34.36 19.30 -14.66
CA LEU A 72 -33.51 20.27 -15.33
C LEU A 72 -33.23 19.83 -16.76
N PRO A 73 -32.97 20.74 -17.72
CA PRO A 73 -32.59 20.36 -19.08
C PRO A 73 -31.33 19.46 -19.11
N TRP A 74 -31.26 18.53 -20.07
CA TRP A 74 -30.14 17.59 -20.25
C TRP A 74 -28.78 18.31 -20.28
N LYS A 75 -28.67 19.37 -21.07
CA LYS A 75 -27.47 20.20 -21.14
C LYS A 75 -27.07 20.81 -19.79
N THR A 76 -28.03 21.20 -18.97
CA THR A 76 -27.78 21.79 -17.65
C THR A 76 -27.17 20.77 -16.69
N VAL A 77 -27.67 19.54 -16.68
CA VAL A 77 -27.14 18.49 -15.79
C VAL A 77 -25.73 18.04 -16.19
N MET A 78 -25.40 18.06 -17.50
CA MET A 78 -24.06 17.71 -17.98
C MET A 78 -23.01 18.82 -17.79
N ALA A 79 -23.44 20.08 -17.60
CA ALA A 79 -22.54 21.24 -17.57
C ALA A 79 -21.42 21.13 -16.53
N GLY A 80 -21.70 20.55 -15.36
CA GLY A 80 -20.70 20.33 -14.30
C GLY A 80 -19.56 19.42 -14.77
N ALA A 81 -19.88 18.28 -15.38
CA ALA A 81 -18.90 17.33 -15.89
C ALA A 81 -18.09 17.92 -17.06
N ILE A 82 -18.74 18.67 -17.96
CA ILE A 82 -18.07 19.37 -19.07
C ILE A 82 -17.05 20.37 -18.53
N ASN A 83 -17.44 21.21 -17.56
CA ASN A 83 -16.57 22.21 -16.97
C ASN A 83 -15.37 21.57 -16.27
N ILE A 84 -15.59 20.53 -15.47
CA ILE A 84 -14.50 19.81 -14.79
C ILE A 84 -13.55 19.19 -15.80
N ALA A 85 -14.04 18.57 -16.87
CA ALA A 85 -13.18 17.99 -17.91
C ALA A 85 -12.39 19.06 -18.67
N ARG A 86 -13.01 20.21 -18.97
CA ARG A 86 -12.42 21.30 -19.78
C ARG A 86 -11.38 22.10 -19.01
N PHE A 87 -11.70 22.49 -17.79
CA PHE A 87 -10.87 23.36 -16.95
C PHE A 87 -9.99 22.59 -15.97
N GLY A 88 -10.31 21.32 -15.76
CA GLY A 88 -9.52 20.38 -14.97
C GLY A 88 -9.85 20.35 -13.49
N TRP A 89 -9.26 19.38 -12.81
CA TRP A 89 -9.29 19.23 -11.35
C TRP A 89 -7.89 18.89 -10.85
N SER A 90 -7.68 19.06 -9.53
CA SER A 90 -6.41 18.71 -8.91
C SER A 90 -6.29 17.19 -8.75
N VAL A 91 -5.18 16.62 -9.22
CA VAL A 91 -4.87 15.19 -9.09
C VAL A 91 -4.79 14.82 -7.61
N THR A 92 -5.58 13.83 -7.21
CA THR A 92 -5.68 13.34 -5.83
C THR A 92 -4.75 12.13 -5.58
N PRO A 93 -4.48 11.78 -4.30
CA PRO A 93 -3.74 10.56 -3.97
C PRO A 93 -4.39 9.29 -4.54
N ASP A 94 -5.72 9.25 -4.58
CA ASP A 94 -6.49 8.14 -5.16
C ASP A 94 -6.19 7.96 -6.65
N LEU A 95 -6.20 9.05 -7.42
CA LEU A 95 -5.87 8.97 -8.86
C LEU A 95 -4.43 8.48 -9.08
N ILE A 96 -3.47 8.94 -8.26
CA ILE A 96 -2.07 8.46 -8.33
C ILE A 96 -1.99 6.96 -8.03
N ARG A 97 -2.67 6.50 -6.97
CA ARG A 97 -2.72 5.09 -6.58
C ARG A 97 -3.28 4.22 -7.72
N TYR A 98 -4.38 4.64 -8.32
CA TYR A 98 -5.04 3.86 -9.37
C TYR A 98 -4.32 3.91 -10.73
N MET A 99 -3.66 5.02 -11.08
CA MET A 99 -2.75 5.04 -12.23
C MET A 99 -1.58 4.08 -12.03
N ALA A 100 -0.96 4.07 -10.85
CA ALA A 100 0.14 3.14 -10.55
C ALA A 100 -0.32 1.67 -10.60
N SER A 101 -1.49 1.37 -10.02
CA SER A 101 -2.07 0.03 -10.06
C SER A 101 -2.37 -0.43 -11.49
N ALA A 102 -2.94 0.45 -12.32
CA ALA A 102 -3.24 0.13 -13.71
C ALA A 102 -1.99 -0.10 -14.57
N ILE A 103 -0.90 0.65 -14.31
CA ILE A 103 0.40 0.43 -14.96
C ILE A 103 0.98 -0.94 -14.55
N GLN A 104 0.86 -1.30 -13.27
CA GLN A 104 1.35 -2.59 -12.79
C GLN A 104 0.62 -3.77 -13.42
N SER A 105 -0.70 -3.65 -13.61
CA SER A 105 -1.55 -4.68 -14.22
C SER A 105 -1.73 -4.54 -15.74
N ALA A 106 -0.97 -3.65 -16.40
CA ALA A 106 -1.03 -3.51 -17.85
C ALA A 106 -0.53 -4.76 -18.58
N ASN A 107 -0.76 -4.84 -19.90
CA ASN A 107 -0.20 -5.91 -20.72
C ASN A 107 0.79 -5.33 -21.74
N PRO A 108 2.12 -5.57 -21.59
CA PRO A 108 2.75 -6.38 -20.54
C PRO A 108 2.80 -5.66 -19.17
N PRO A 109 2.90 -6.40 -18.04
CA PRO A 109 2.91 -5.81 -16.70
C PRO A 109 4.02 -4.78 -16.48
N GLY A 110 3.65 -3.63 -15.92
CA GLY A 110 4.56 -2.49 -15.73
C GLY A 110 4.73 -1.62 -16.97
N TYR A 111 4.07 -1.92 -18.09
CA TYR A 111 4.02 -1.04 -19.26
C TYR A 111 3.22 0.22 -18.96
N ASN A 112 3.87 1.37 -19.03
CA ASN A 112 3.24 2.65 -18.74
C ASN A 112 2.48 3.20 -19.95
N PHE A 113 1.36 2.56 -20.30
CA PHE A 113 0.51 2.98 -21.43
C PHE A 113 0.01 4.42 -21.27
N LEU A 114 -0.17 4.91 -20.03
CA LEU A 114 -0.59 6.28 -19.75
C LEU A 114 0.40 7.37 -20.22
N VAL A 115 1.68 7.00 -20.43
CA VAL A 115 2.73 7.89 -20.93
C VAL A 115 3.19 7.50 -22.33
N ASN A 116 3.34 6.19 -22.59
CA ASN A 116 3.97 5.69 -23.81
C ASN A 116 3.01 5.68 -25.00
N GLU A 117 1.71 5.57 -24.76
CA GLU A 117 0.71 5.60 -25.83
C GLU A 117 0.24 7.04 -26.06
N PRO A 118 0.42 7.61 -27.27
CA PRO A 118 0.11 9.01 -27.54
C PRO A 118 -1.33 9.39 -27.20
N ALA A 119 -2.27 8.48 -27.49
CA ALA A 119 -3.68 8.71 -27.22
C ALA A 119 -3.97 8.87 -25.72
N TRP A 120 -3.24 8.18 -24.84
CA TRP A 120 -3.38 8.31 -23.39
C TRP A 120 -2.61 9.51 -22.84
N ALA A 121 -1.39 9.71 -23.35
CA ALA A 121 -0.49 10.78 -22.90
C ALA A 121 -1.11 12.19 -23.05
N LEU A 122 -1.99 12.40 -24.02
CA LEU A 122 -2.69 13.70 -24.18
C LEU A 122 -3.44 14.16 -22.92
N ASP A 123 -4.04 13.23 -22.18
CA ASP A 123 -4.81 13.54 -20.97
C ASP A 123 -3.98 13.32 -19.70
N PHE A 124 -3.21 12.22 -19.65
CA PHE A 124 -2.55 11.76 -18.43
C PHE A 124 -1.06 12.12 -18.36
N ALA A 125 -0.44 12.49 -19.47
CA ALA A 125 0.95 12.92 -19.52
C ALA A 125 1.17 14.10 -20.50
N PRO A 126 0.36 15.18 -20.43
CA PRO A 126 0.34 16.23 -21.46
C PRO A 126 1.68 16.96 -21.64
N ASN A 127 2.55 16.89 -20.62
CA ASN A 127 3.88 17.49 -20.62
C ASN A 127 5.00 16.43 -20.82
N GLY A 128 4.67 15.24 -21.32
CA GLY A 128 5.59 14.11 -21.48
C GLY A 128 5.91 13.35 -20.19
N THR A 129 5.34 13.76 -19.06
CA THR A 129 5.41 13.05 -17.77
C THR A 129 3.99 12.86 -17.25
N LEU A 130 3.73 11.71 -16.63
CA LEU A 130 2.45 11.41 -15.99
C LEU A 130 2.08 12.51 -14.99
N VAL A 131 0.81 12.91 -14.94
CA VAL A 131 0.32 13.92 -13.98
C VAL A 131 0.55 13.46 -12.54
N GLY A 132 1.11 14.36 -11.72
CA GLY A 132 1.48 14.14 -10.33
C GLY A 132 0.47 14.71 -9.32
N LEU A 133 0.62 14.35 -8.04
CA LEU A 133 -0.23 14.85 -6.96
C LEU A 133 -0.25 16.39 -6.95
N GLY A 134 -1.44 16.99 -6.97
CA GLY A 134 -1.61 18.44 -6.98
C GLY A 134 -1.61 19.08 -8.36
N ASP A 135 -1.14 18.39 -9.41
CA ASP A 135 -1.24 18.88 -10.78
C ASP A 135 -2.70 19.08 -11.19
N THR A 136 -2.94 20.00 -12.13
CA THR A 136 -4.26 20.11 -12.76
C THR A 136 -4.30 19.21 -13.98
N ILE A 137 -5.10 18.15 -13.93
CA ILE A 137 -5.38 17.30 -15.09
C ILE A 137 -6.61 17.84 -15.81
N THR A 138 -6.54 17.89 -17.15
CA THR A 138 -7.66 18.25 -18.02
C THR A 138 -7.91 17.12 -19.02
N ARG A 139 -9.16 16.95 -19.45
CA ARG A 139 -9.55 16.03 -20.52
C ARG A 139 -10.34 16.79 -21.57
N LYS A 140 -9.67 17.66 -22.32
CA LYS A 140 -10.32 18.69 -23.16
C LYS A 140 -11.17 18.10 -24.28
N ARG A 141 -10.65 17.14 -25.04
CA ARG A 141 -11.41 16.41 -26.07
C ARG A 141 -12.59 15.62 -25.49
N TYR A 142 -12.46 15.13 -24.26
CA TYR A 142 -13.56 14.49 -23.56
C TYR A 142 -14.63 15.51 -23.16
N ALA A 143 -14.23 16.73 -22.79
CA ALA A 143 -15.17 17.82 -22.57
C ALA A 143 -15.91 18.22 -23.86
N ASP A 144 -15.21 18.27 -25.01
CA ASP A 144 -15.82 18.52 -26.32
C ASP A 144 -16.83 17.40 -26.69
N THR A 145 -16.51 16.16 -26.37
CA THR A 145 -17.40 15.00 -26.54
C THR A 145 -18.65 15.12 -25.66
N LEU A 146 -18.48 15.43 -24.36
CA LEU A 146 -19.60 15.64 -23.45
C LEU A 146 -20.46 16.85 -23.86
N GLU A 147 -19.85 17.91 -24.38
CA GLU A 147 -20.56 19.09 -24.87
C GLU A 147 -21.35 18.79 -26.15
N THR A 148 -20.80 17.96 -27.05
CA THR A 148 -21.52 17.48 -28.23
C THR A 148 -22.75 16.68 -27.80
N ILE A 149 -22.60 15.71 -26.88
CA ILE A 149 -23.73 14.92 -26.33
C ILE A 149 -24.75 15.83 -25.61
N ALA A 150 -24.29 16.89 -24.95
CA ALA A 150 -25.17 17.85 -24.28
C ALA A 150 -25.98 18.72 -25.26
N ASN A 151 -25.42 19.03 -26.43
CA ASN A 151 -26.04 19.89 -27.45
C ASN A 151 -26.91 19.11 -28.45
N GLU A 152 -26.42 17.97 -28.92
CA GLU A 152 -27.04 17.14 -29.96
C GLU A 152 -27.86 15.99 -29.39
N GLY A 153 -27.69 15.71 -28.10
CA GLY A 153 -28.41 14.66 -27.37
C GLY A 153 -27.64 13.33 -27.27
N PRO A 154 -28.23 12.35 -26.56
CA PRO A 154 -27.63 11.03 -26.32
C PRO A 154 -27.21 10.27 -27.58
N ASP A 155 -27.96 10.44 -28.69
CA ASP A 155 -27.71 9.75 -29.97
C ASP A 155 -26.35 10.07 -30.59
N ALA A 156 -25.73 11.19 -30.19
CA ALA A 156 -24.41 11.58 -30.65
C ALA A 156 -23.33 10.53 -30.28
N LEU A 157 -23.52 9.76 -29.21
CA LEU A 157 -22.59 8.67 -28.84
C LEU A 157 -22.80 7.41 -29.70
N TYR A 158 -24.04 7.15 -30.11
CA TYR A 158 -24.47 5.88 -30.72
C TYR A 158 -24.54 5.94 -32.26
N SER A 159 -24.43 7.14 -32.82
CA SER A 159 -24.43 7.40 -34.26
C SER A 159 -23.49 8.56 -34.61
N GLY A 160 -23.23 8.76 -35.91
CA GLY A 160 -22.42 9.89 -36.37
C GLY A 160 -20.92 9.75 -36.07
N ALA A 161 -20.24 10.89 -35.88
CA ALA A 161 -18.78 10.96 -35.87
C ALA A 161 -18.13 10.31 -34.63
N ILE A 162 -18.71 10.50 -33.44
CA ILE A 162 -18.20 9.89 -32.20
C ILE A 162 -18.30 8.36 -32.32
N ALA A 163 -19.44 7.83 -32.76
CA ALA A 163 -19.61 6.39 -32.98
C ALA A 163 -18.63 5.85 -34.02
N ALA A 164 -18.44 6.56 -35.14
CA ALA A 164 -17.51 6.12 -36.20
C ALA A 164 -16.05 6.03 -35.72
N THR A 165 -15.56 7.05 -35.00
CA THR A 165 -14.19 7.05 -34.44
C THR A 165 -14.01 5.97 -33.36
N MET A 166 -15.04 5.74 -32.55
CA MET A 166 -15.05 4.67 -31.54
C MET A 166 -14.88 3.30 -32.20
N ILE A 167 -15.73 2.98 -33.18
CA ILE A 167 -15.69 1.69 -33.88
C ILE A 167 -14.39 1.50 -34.65
N GLN A 168 -13.92 2.54 -35.35
CA GLN A 168 -12.64 2.49 -36.06
C GLN A 168 -11.47 2.16 -35.11
N THR A 169 -11.43 2.80 -33.94
CA THR A 169 -10.37 2.56 -32.94
C THR A 169 -10.47 1.16 -32.35
N LEU A 170 -11.68 0.70 -31.98
CA LEU A 170 -11.89 -0.64 -31.45
C LEU A 170 -11.44 -1.71 -32.44
N GLN A 171 -11.84 -1.59 -33.71
CA GLN A 171 -11.46 -2.54 -34.77
C GLN A 171 -9.96 -2.52 -35.06
N ALA A 172 -9.33 -1.34 -35.03
CA ALA A 172 -7.86 -1.22 -35.13
C ALA A 172 -7.14 -1.91 -33.96
N ASN A 173 -7.79 -2.05 -32.81
CA ASN A 173 -7.31 -2.77 -31.63
C ASN A 173 -7.91 -4.18 -31.52
N ASN A 174 -8.18 -4.83 -32.65
CA ASN A 174 -8.68 -6.21 -32.75
C ASN A 174 -10.14 -6.43 -32.32
N GLY A 175 -10.93 -5.37 -32.09
CA GLY A 175 -12.34 -5.48 -31.69
C GLY A 175 -13.30 -5.84 -32.83
N THR A 176 -14.47 -6.38 -32.47
CA THR A 176 -15.51 -6.82 -33.41
C THR A 176 -16.78 -5.97 -33.40
N MET A 177 -16.87 -5.00 -32.48
CA MET A 177 -18.02 -4.10 -32.39
C MET A 177 -18.21 -3.31 -33.69
N THR A 178 -19.46 -3.08 -34.05
CA THR A 178 -19.87 -2.35 -35.26
C THR A 178 -20.71 -1.13 -34.91
N LEU A 179 -20.89 -0.23 -35.88
CA LEU A 179 -21.82 0.90 -35.75
C LEU A 179 -23.26 0.43 -35.49
N GLN A 180 -23.65 -0.72 -36.05
CA GLN A 180 -24.97 -1.27 -35.85
C GLN A 180 -25.17 -1.74 -34.40
N ASP A 181 -24.13 -2.27 -33.75
CA ASP A 181 -24.18 -2.65 -32.34
C ASP A 181 -24.46 -1.44 -31.45
N LEU A 182 -23.75 -0.32 -31.69
CA LEU A 182 -24.01 0.95 -30.98
C LEU A 182 -25.42 1.48 -31.25
N ALA A 183 -25.84 1.53 -32.52
CA ALA A 183 -27.15 2.05 -32.90
C ALA A 183 -28.32 1.22 -32.32
N ASN A 184 -28.13 -0.09 -32.16
CA ASN A 184 -29.14 -1.00 -31.65
C ASN A 184 -29.20 -1.07 -30.11
N TYR A 185 -28.26 -0.47 -29.39
CA TYR A 185 -28.23 -0.58 -27.93
C TYR A 185 -29.41 0.13 -27.28
N THR A 186 -30.10 -0.58 -26.38
CA THR A 186 -31.17 -0.05 -25.53
C THR A 186 -30.99 -0.50 -24.09
N VAL A 187 -31.43 0.32 -23.13
CA VAL A 187 -31.56 -0.10 -21.72
C VAL A 187 -32.64 -1.18 -21.60
N ALA A 188 -32.57 -2.00 -20.56
CA ALA A 188 -33.70 -2.85 -20.16
C ALA A 188 -34.28 -2.31 -18.85
N VAL A 189 -35.60 -2.21 -18.81
CA VAL A 189 -36.32 -1.94 -17.57
C VAL A 189 -36.84 -3.27 -17.04
N ARG A 190 -36.47 -3.60 -15.81
CA ARG A 190 -36.78 -4.90 -15.19
C ARG A 190 -37.57 -4.70 -13.90
N PRO A 191 -38.37 -5.69 -13.48
CA PRO A 191 -38.96 -5.69 -12.14
C PRO A 191 -37.87 -5.71 -11.06
N PRO A 192 -37.97 -4.90 -10.00
CA PRO A 192 -37.08 -4.99 -8.86
C PRO A 192 -37.43 -6.20 -7.98
N ALA A 193 -36.40 -6.83 -7.42
CA ALA A 193 -36.55 -7.85 -6.39
C ALA A 193 -36.93 -7.19 -5.06
N ASN A 194 -37.75 -7.84 -4.25
CA ASN A 194 -38.16 -7.29 -2.95
C ASN A 194 -38.46 -8.37 -1.91
N ILE A 195 -38.29 -8.01 -0.64
CA ILE A 195 -38.61 -8.83 0.52
C ILE A 195 -39.11 -7.97 1.69
N THR A 196 -39.68 -8.62 2.70
CA THR A 196 -39.74 -8.06 4.06
C THR A 196 -38.58 -8.58 4.89
N TYR A 197 -37.96 -7.70 5.70
CA TYR A 197 -36.94 -8.08 6.68
C TYR A 197 -37.17 -7.31 7.98
N ARG A 198 -37.53 -8.03 9.06
CA ARG A 198 -37.75 -7.45 10.40
C ARG A 198 -38.73 -6.26 10.42
N GLY A 199 -39.79 -6.37 9.62
CA GLY A 199 -40.83 -5.34 9.47
C GLY A 199 -40.52 -4.23 8.46
N TYR A 200 -39.29 -4.14 7.93
CA TYR A 200 -38.94 -3.24 6.84
C TYR A 200 -39.26 -3.88 5.48
N LYS A 201 -39.49 -3.04 4.47
CA LYS A 201 -39.59 -3.47 3.06
C LYS A 201 -38.28 -3.15 2.36
N LEU A 202 -37.65 -4.13 1.73
CA LEU A 202 -36.37 -3.98 1.05
C LEU A 202 -36.58 -4.23 -0.44
N TYR A 203 -35.96 -3.40 -1.28
CA TYR A 203 -35.98 -3.50 -2.73
C TYR A 203 -34.55 -3.50 -3.26
N SER A 204 -34.26 -4.36 -4.23
CA SER A 204 -32.97 -4.46 -4.90
C SER A 204 -33.14 -4.82 -6.38
N CYS A 205 -32.04 -4.85 -7.13
CA CYS A 205 -32.05 -5.24 -8.54
C CYS A 205 -32.08 -6.77 -8.70
N ALA A 206 -32.81 -7.26 -9.70
CA ALA A 206 -32.83 -8.68 -10.10
C ALA A 206 -31.68 -9.02 -11.07
N ALA A 207 -31.48 -10.29 -11.43
CA ALA A 207 -30.44 -10.67 -12.39
C ALA A 207 -30.56 -9.88 -13.72
N PRO A 208 -29.43 -9.52 -14.38
CA PRO A 208 -28.06 -9.96 -14.11
C PRO A 208 -27.31 -9.19 -13.00
N SER A 209 -28.00 -8.38 -12.19
CA SER A 209 -27.47 -7.82 -10.94
C SER A 209 -27.50 -8.87 -9.81
N SER A 210 -26.72 -8.68 -8.74
CA SER A 210 -26.70 -9.58 -7.58
C SER A 210 -27.51 -9.06 -6.38
N GLY A 211 -28.54 -8.25 -6.62
CA GLY A 211 -29.41 -7.75 -5.55
C GLY A 211 -30.20 -8.85 -4.85
N GLU A 212 -30.64 -9.87 -5.57
CA GLU A 212 -31.35 -11.04 -5.02
C GLU A 212 -30.47 -11.86 -4.07
N VAL A 213 -29.15 -11.88 -4.29
CA VAL A 213 -28.21 -12.53 -3.37
C VAL A 213 -28.21 -11.80 -2.02
N VAL A 214 -28.21 -10.47 -2.03
CA VAL A 214 -28.32 -9.66 -0.81
C VAL A 214 -29.64 -9.94 -0.08
N LEU A 215 -30.75 -9.98 -0.82
CA LEU A 215 -32.07 -10.22 -0.23
C LEU A 215 -32.22 -11.65 0.31
N SER A 216 -31.76 -12.68 -0.42
CA SER A 216 -31.75 -14.07 0.03
C SER A 216 -30.96 -14.24 1.33
N THR A 217 -29.73 -13.70 1.40
CA THR A 217 -28.93 -13.73 2.64
C THR A 217 -29.68 -13.11 3.82
N LEU A 218 -30.36 -11.98 3.63
CA LEU A 218 -31.16 -11.37 4.69
C LEU A 218 -32.38 -12.23 5.07
N LYS A 219 -33.07 -12.87 4.11
CA LYS A 219 -34.18 -13.80 4.40
C LYS A 219 -33.73 -15.01 5.21
N ILE A 220 -32.55 -15.55 4.92
CA ILE A 220 -31.95 -16.64 5.73
C ILE A 220 -31.76 -16.16 7.17
N LEU A 221 -31.17 -14.96 7.35
CA LEU A 221 -30.85 -14.38 8.66
C LEU A 221 -32.07 -13.92 9.46
N GLU A 222 -33.18 -13.60 8.80
CA GLU A 222 -34.42 -13.13 9.44
C GLU A 222 -34.94 -14.12 10.50
N GLY A 223 -34.75 -15.42 10.28
CA GLY A 223 -35.21 -16.46 11.19
C GLY A 223 -34.44 -16.57 12.52
N TYR A 224 -33.32 -15.86 12.68
CA TYR A 224 -32.58 -15.81 13.94
C TYR A 224 -33.07 -14.63 14.81
N ALA A 225 -33.77 -14.95 15.89
CA ALA A 225 -34.33 -13.95 16.81
C ALA A 225 -33.25 -13.24 17.67
N ASP A 226 -32.13 -13.90 17.98
CA ASP A 226 -31.04 -13.40 18.81
C ASP A 226 -29.87 -12.78 18.00
N PHE A 227 -30.11 -12.47 16.71
CA PHE A 227 -29.08 -11.98 15.78
C PHE A 227 -28.63 -10.56 16.12
N PHE A 228 -27.39 -10.40 16.60
CA PHE A 228 -26.80 -9.14 17.08
C PHE A 228 -27.59 -8.34 18.14
N THR A 229 -28.66 -8.90 18.71
CA THR A 229 -29.56 -8.21 19.66
C THR A 229 -29.23 -8.43 21.14
N SER A 230 -28.38 -9.41 21.48
CA SER A 230 -28.04 -9.76 22.88
C SER A 230 -26.54 -9.61 23.17
N GLU A 231 -26.19 -9.10 24.36
CA GLU A 231 -24.80 -9.02 24.82
C GLU A 231 -24.12 -10.40 24.75
N GLY A 232 -22.92 -10.47 24.16
CA GLY A 232 -22.14 -11.70 24.02
C GLY A 232 -22.48 -12.57 22.79
N LYS A 233 -23.39 -12.15 21.89
CA LYS A 233 -23.76 -12.92 20.68
C LYS A 233 -23.11 -12.44 19.37
N VAL A 234 -22.23 -11.44 19.44
CA VAL A 234 -21.52 -10.87 18.27
C VAL A 234 -20.80 -11.94 17.46
N ASN A 235 -20.09 -12.84 18.14
CA ASN A 235 -19.28 -13.87 17.50
C ASN A 235 -20.14 -14.88 16.73
N LEU A 236 -21.20 -15.41 17.38
CA LEU A 236 -22.13 -16.34 16.74
C LEU A 236 -22.93 -15.69 15.60
N SER A 237 -23.32 -14.43 15.77
CA SER A 237 -24.02 -13.69 14.72
C SER A 237 -23.11 -13.44 13.52
N THR A 238 -21.83 -13.13 13.75
CA THR A 238 -20.84 -13.01 12.66
C THR A 238 -20.66 -14.32 11.90
N HIS A 239 -20.64 -15.45 12.61
CA HIS A 239 -20.59 -16.77 11.99
C HIS A 239 -21.83 -17.07 11.13
N ARG A 240 -23.03 -16.92 11.68
CA ARG A 240 -24.28 -17.14 10.94
C ARG A 240 -24.39 -16.21 9.73
N MET A 241 -23.94 -14.97 9.86
CA MET A 241 -23.88 -13.99 8.76
C MET A 241 -23.00 -14.50 7.62
N ASP A 242 -21.79 -14.97 7.93
CA ASP A 242 -20.85 -15.49 6.94
C ASP A 242 -21.38 -16.76 6.26
N GLU A 243 -21.94 -17.71 7.02
CA GLU A 243 -22.56 -18.92 6.45
C GLU A 243 -23.72 -18.59 5.50
N ALA A 244 -24.57 -17.62 5.86
CA ALA A 244 -25.66 -17.16 5.01
C ALA A 244 -25.16 -16.43 3.76
N ILE A 245 -24.05 -15.69 3.85
CA ILE A 245 -23.36 -15.08 2.69
C ILE A 245 -22.88 -16.19 1.75
N ARG A 246 -22.25 -17.25 2.28
CA ARG A 246 -21.72 -18.38 1.50
C ARG A 246 -22.82 -19.12 0.73
N PHE A 247 -23.97 -19.34 1.36
CA PHE A 247 -25.15 -19.88 0.65
C PHE A 247 -25.67 -18.94 -0.43
N GLY A 248 -25.76 -17.63 -0.16
CA GLY A 248 -26.16 -16.65 -1.18
C GLY A 248 -25.21 -16.65 -2.40
N TYR A 249 -23.90 -16.77 -2.19
CA TYR A 249 -22.94 -16.94 -3.30
C TYR A 249 -23.07 -18.28 -4.02
N GLY A 250 -23.46 -19.35 -3.32
CA GLY A 250 -23.81 -20.62 -3.94
C GLY A 250 -25.00 -20.46 -4.90
N GLU A 251 -26.07 -19.81 -4.44
CA GLU A 251 -27.25 -19.52 -5.27
C GLU A 251 -26.92 -18.63 -6.48
N ARG A 252 -25.98 -17.67 -6.30
CA ARG A 252 -25.51 -16.76 -7.35
C ARG A 252 -24.95 -17.48 -8.57
N THR A 253 -24.35 -18.66 -8.40
CA THR A 253 -23.65 -19.37 -9.48
C THR A 253 -24.57 -19.76 -10.66
N ASP A 254 -25.86 -19.92 -10.39
CA ASP A 254 -26.89 -20.26 -11.38
C ASP A 254 -27.52 -19.01 -12.05
N LEU A 255 -27.22 -17.79 -11.57
CA LEU A 255 -27.72 -16.54 -12.14
C LEU A 255 -27.04 -16.18 -13.47
N GLY A 256 -27.73 -15.36 -14.28
CA GLY A 256 -27.25 -14.86 -15.56
C GLY A 256 -28.22 -13.81 -16.13
N ASP A 257 -28.16 -13.54 -17.44
CA ASP A 257 -29.13 -12.64 -18.08
C ASP A 257 -30.50 -13.34 -18.24
N PRO A 258 -31.59 -12.84 -17.63
CA PRO A 258 -32.91 -13.46 -17.71
C PRO A 258 -33.47 -13.59 -19.14
N PHE A 259 -32.96 -12.81 -20.10
CA PHE A 259 -33.38 -12.95 -21.50
C PHE A 259 -32.75 -14.17 -22.20
N PHE A 260 -31.73 -14.78 -21.60
CA PHE A 260 -30.96 -15.89 -22.19
C PHE A 260 -30.98 -17.16 -21.33
N VAL A 261 -31.28 -17.05 -20.04
CA VAL A 261 -31.34 -18.18 -19.11
C VAL A 261 -32.79 -18.58 -18.87
N ALA A 262 -33.14 -19.81 -19.26
CA ALA A 262 -34.50 -20.31 -19.10
C ALA A 262 -34.88 -20.47 -17.61
N ASN A 263 -36.13 -20.18 -17.29
CA ASN A 263 -36.72 -20.28 -15.94
C ASN A 263 -36.06 -19.42 -14.86
N LEU A 264 -35.21 -18.46 -15.23
CA LEU A 264 -34.46 -17.68 -14.24
C LEU A 264 -35.40 -16.89 -13.30
N SER A 265 -36.48 -16.31 -13.81
CA SER A 265 -37.45 -15.58 -12.96
C SER A 265 -38.03 -16.45 -11.85
N ARG A 266 -38.37 -17.71 -12.14
CA ARG A 266 -38.89 -18.64 -11.14
C ARG A 266 -37.81 -18.99 -10.11
N TYR A 267 -36.58 -19.21 -10.55
CA TYR A 267 -35.47 -19.50 -9.64
C TYR A 267 -35.20 -18.34 -8.69
N GLN A 268 -35.24 -17.10 -9.19
CA GLN A 268 -35.12 -15.89 -8.36
C GLN A 268 -36.26 -15.77 -7.33
N ASP A 269 -37.50 -16.08 -7.70
CA ASP A 269 -38.63 -16.10 -6.75
C ASP A 269 -38.44 -17.18 -5.68
N GLU A 270 -37.94 -18.37 -6.07
CA GLU A 270 -37.62 -19.47 -5.14
C GLU A 270 -36.48 -19.09 -4.19
N MET A 271 -35.44 -18.38 -4.64
CA MET A 271 -34.34 -17.89 -3.79
C MET A 271 -34.84 -16.98 -2.65
N LEU A 272 -35.90 -16.20 -2.88
CA LEU A 272 -36.43 -15.24 -1.91
C LEU A 272 -37.57 -15.80 -1.04
N SER A 273 -37.94 -17.06 -1.23
CA SER A 273 -39.06 -17.70 -0.54
C SER A 273 -38.74 -18.02 0.93
N ASP A 274 -39.76 -18.00 1.79
CA ASP A 274 -39.61 -18.37 3.20
C ASP A 274 -39.19 -19.83 3.37
N GLU A 275 -39.66 -20.71 2.48
CA GLU A 275 -39.34 -22.13 2.45
C GLU A 275 -37.85 -22.36 2.16
N THR A 276 -37.32 -21.75 1.11
CA THR A 276 -35.89 -21.84 0.75
C THR A 276 -35.01 -21.28 1.86
N ALA A 277 -35.36 -20.09 2.39
CA ALA A 277 -34.64 -19.48 3.49
C ALA A 277 -34.64 -20.36 4.75
N ALA A 278 -35.75 -21.04 5.06
CA ALA A 278 -35.85 -21.97 6.18
C ALA A 278 -35.05 -23.26 5.94
N GLU A 279 -35.08 -23.79 4.72
CA GLU A 279 -34.29 -24.96 4.33
C GLU A 279 -32.78 -24.69 4.47
N ILE A 280 -32.30 -23.58 3.90
CA ILE A 280 -30.89 -23.18 3.98
C ILE A 280 -30.48 -22.92 5.43
N ARG A 281 -31.30 -22.18 6.19
CA ARG A 281 -31.04 -21.93 7.61
C ARG A 281 -30.93 -23.22 8.41
N GLY A 282 -31.71 -24.25 8.07
CA GLY A 282 -31.63 -25.58 8.68
C GLY A 282 -30.31 -26.31 8.41
N LYS A 283 -29.53 -25.90 7.40
CA LYS A 283 -28.21 -26.44 7.05
C LYS A 283 -27.06 -25.71 7.78
N ILE A 284 -27.28 -24.48 8.27
CA ILE A 284 -26.27 -23.69 8.98
C ILE A 284 -26.08 -24.27 10.39
N SER A 285 -24.85 -24.67 10.72
CA SER A 285 -24.49 -25.16 12.05
C SER A 285 -23.85 -24.08 12.89
N ASP A 286 -24.30 -23.86 14.13
CA ASP A 286 -23.66 -22.92 15.07
C ASP A 286 -22.26 -23.35 15.56
N HIS A 287 -21.79 -24.53 15.14
CA HIS A 287 -20.60 -25.18 15.70
C HIS A 287 -19.48 -25.44 14.68
N HIS A 288 -19.76 -25.34 13.38
CA HIS A 288 -18.77 -25.51 12.33
C HIS A 288 -19.24 -24.94 11.00
N THR A 289 -18.29 -24.55 10.14
CA THR A 289 -18.56 -24.26 8.72
C THR A 289 -18.59 -25.54 7.88
N LEU A 290 -19.37 -25.55 6.80
CA LEU A 290 -19.42 -26.64 5.83
C LEU A 290 -18.26 -26.57 4.82
N ASN A 291 -17.99 -27.69 4.13
CA ASN A 291 -17.16 -27.68 2.93
C ASN A 291 -17.89 -26.94 1.78
N VAL A 292 -17.15 -26.41 0.80
CA VAL A 292 -17.73 -25.65 -0.33
C VAL A 292 -18.86 -26.40 -1.04
N SER A 293 -18.72 -27.72 -1.23
CA SER A 293 -19.73 -28.57 -1.86
C SER A 293 -21.07 -28.59 -1.13
N GLY A 294 -21.12 -28.15 0.14
CA GLY A 294 -22.35 -27.99 0.91
C GLY A 294 -23.14 -26.73 0.53
N TYR A 295 -22.48 -25.71 -0.01
CA TYR A 295 -23.10 -24.46 -0.48
C TYR A 295 -23.29 -24.46 -1.99
N ASP A 296 -22.32 -24.98 -2.73
CA ASP A 296 -22.38 -25.17 -4.19
C ASP A 296 -22.03 -26.63 -4.53
N PRO A 297 -23.04 -27.52 -4.61
CA PRO A 297 -22.83 -28.92 -4.96
C PRO A 297 -22.49 -29.13 -6.45
N LYS A 298 -22.76 -28.13 -7.32
CA LYS A 298 -22.49 -28.23 -8.76
C LYS A 298 -21.03 -27.89 -9.10
N GLY A 299 -20.32 -27.20 -8.20
CA GLY A 299 -18.93 -26.83 -8.38
C GLY A 299 -18.75 -25.77 -9.47
N ILE A 300 -19.70 -24.85 -9.58
CA ILE A 300 -19.71 -23.75 -10.54
C ILE A 300 -18.96 -22.56 -9.96
N GLU A 301 -18.15 -21.90 -10.79
CA GLU A 301 -17.36 -20.76 -10.33
C GLU A 301 -18.21 -19.55 -9.95
N SER A 302 -17.74 -18.81 -8.94
CA SER A 302 -18.15 -17.43 -8.69
C SER A 302 -17.01 -16.51 -9.12
N LEU A 303 -17.20 -15.78 -10.22
CA LEU A 303 -16.18 -14.89 -10.79
C LEU A 303 -15.83 -13.75 -9.83
N ASN A 304 -14.54 -13.48 -9.69
CA ASN A 304 -14.05 -12.27 -9.05
C ASN A 304 -14.21 -11.09 -10.03
N THR A 305 -15.05 -10.13 -9.69
CA THR A 305 -15.24 -8.91 -10.49
C THR A 305 -14.41 -7.76 -9.91
N PRO A 306 -13.87 -6.84 -10.73
CA PRO A 306 -13.03 -5.71 -10.31
C PRO A 306 -13.81 -4.38 -10.09
N GLY A 307 -13.09 -3.27 -9.92
CA GLY A 307 -13.57 -2.00 -9.33
C GLY A 307 -14.75 -1.30 -10.02
N THR A 308 -15.47 -0.47 -9.27
CA THR A 308 -16.67 0.27 -9.76
C THR A 308 -16.77 1.64 -9.07
N SER A 309 -17.77 2.45 -9.42
CA SER A 309 -18.19 3.62 -8.62
C SER A 309 -19.64 3.46 -8.17
N HIS A 310 -19.96 3.91 -6.96
CA HIS A 310 -21.32 3.92 -6.46
C HIS A 310 -21.75 5.34 -6.04
N VAL A 311 -23.01 5.68 -6.31
CA VAL A 311 -23.63 6.94 -5.93
C VAL A 311 -25.04 6.67 -5.40
N VAL A 312 -25.36 7.27 -4.27
CA VAL A 312 -26.73 7.33 -3.72
C VAL A 312 -27.22 8.77 -3.71
N THR A 313 -28.49 8.98 -4.08
CA THR A 313 -29.15 10.28 -3.95
C THR A 313 -30.56 10.11 -3.42
N ALA A 314 -31.05 11.12 -2.69
CA ALA A 314 -32.44 11.21 -2.29
C ALA A 314 -32.85 12.69 -2.21
N ASP A 315 -34.12 12.99 -2.48
CA ASP A 315 -34.66 14.35 -2.40
C ASP A 315 -35.83 14.48 -1.40
N ALA A 316 -36.28 15.72 -1.19
CA ALA A 316 -37.37 16.04 -0.27
C ALA A 316 -38.74 15.52 -0.75
N LEU A 317 -38.89 15.22 -2.05
CA LEU A 317 -40.12 14.64 -2.61
C LEU A 317 -40.17 13.12 -2.41
N GLY A 318 -39.07 12.50 -1.97
CA GLY A 318 -38.96 11.06 -1.76
C GLY A 318 -38.47 10.31 -3.00
N LEU A 319 -37.97 10.99 -4.03
CA LEU A 319 -37.19 10.35 -5.08
C LEU A 319 -35.89 9.86 -4.44
N ALA A 320 -35.54 8.59 -4.63
CA ALA A 320 -34.28 8.02 -4.19
C ALA A 320 -33.68 7.14 -5.28
N ILE A 321 -32.38 7.26 -5.49
CA ILE A 321 -31.65 6.54 -6.53
C ILE A 321 -30.41 5.93 -5.89
N SER A 322 -30.22 4.64 -6.14
CA SER A 322 -28.99 3.91 -5.82
C SER A 322 -28.40 3.40 -7.13
N LEU A 323 -27.25 3.93 -7.53
CA LEU A 323 -26.64 3.71 -8.84
C LEU A 323 -25.20 3.23 -8.69
N THR A 324 -24.86 2.14 -9.37
CA THR A 324 -23.47 1.71 -9.54
C THR A 324 -23.13 1.71 -11.03
N THR A 325 -22.03 2.37 -11.39
CA THR A 325 -21.51 2.48 -12.77
C THR A 325 -20.08 1.95 -12.81
N THR A 326 -19.67 1.36 -13.94
CA THR A 326 -18.32 0.83 -14.12
C THR A 326 -17.83 0.84 -15.57
N VAL A 327 -16.51 0.68 -15.74
CA VAL A 327 -15.85 0.25 -17.00
C VAL A 327 -15.16 -1.12 -16.83
N ASN A 328 -15.57 -1.86 -15.81
CA ASN A 328 -14.96 -3.07 -15.28
C ASN A 328 -13.61 -2.85 -14.57
N THR A 329 -12.47 -3.20 -15.19
CA THR A 329 -11.16 -3.00 -14.55
C THR A 329 -10.71 -1.53 -14.58
N LEU A 330 -9.63 -1.21 -13.85
CA LEU A 330 -9.03 0.13 -13.90
C LEU A 330 -8.61 0.48 -15.34
N PHE A 331 -9.19 1.56 -15.88
CA PHE A 331 -9.04 2.02 -17.26
C PHE A 331 -9.59 1.06 -18.33
N GLY A 332 -10.49 0.14 -17.93
CA GLY A 332 -11.23 -0.76 -18.81
C GLY A 332 -10.31 -1.59 -19.70
N SER A 333 -10.57 -1.62 -21.00
CA SER A 333 -9.80 -2.41 -21.96
C SER A 333 -8.42 -1.84 -22.31
N GLN A 334 -7.99 -0.77 -21.64
CA GLN A 334 -6.82 0.05 -21.98
C GLN A 334 -6.88 0.63 -23.40
N VAL A 335 -8.08 0.75 -23.98
CA VAL A 335 -8.36 1.48 -25.21
C VAL A 335 -8.98 2.83 -24.88
N ILE A 336 -8.32 3.91 -25.34
CA ILE A 336 -8.88 5.26 -25.35
C ILE A 336 -9.08 5.73 -26.79
N ILE A 337 -10.26 6.26 -27.09
CA ILE A 337 -10.57 6.77 -28.44
C ILE A 337 -9.79 8.07 -28.66
N PRO A 338 -8.86 8.15 -29.63
CA PRO A 338 -7.95 9.30 -29.77
C PRO A 338 -8.67 10.63 -29.99
N GLU A 339 -9.74 10.64 -30.77
CA GLU A 339 -10.46 11.86 -31.15
C GLU A 339 -11.35 12.38 -30.02
N THR A 340 -11.92 11.49 -29.21
CA THR A 340 -12.97 11.83 -28.23
C THR A 340 -12.50 11.73 -26.78
N GLY A 341 -11.43 10.98 -26.50
CA GLY A 341 -10.97 10.69 -25.15
C GLY A 341 -11.88 9.76 -24.37
N ILE A 342 -12.80 9.03 -25.02
CA ILE A 342 -13.61 8.03 -24.36
C ILE A 342 -12.72 6.83 -23.99
N ILE A 343 -12.76 6.42 -22.72
CA ILE A 343 -12.10 5.19 -22.25
C ILE A 343 -13.12 4.06 -22.36
N MET A 344 -12.75 2.98 -23.03
CA MET A 344 -13.64 1.84 -23.28
C MET A 344 -13.58 0.83 -22.14
N ASN A 345 -14.73 0.24 -21.81
CA ASN A 345 -14.84 -0.84 -20.84
C ASN A 345 -14.12 -2.11 -21.30
N ASN A 346 -13.84 -3.02 -20.35
CA ASN A 346 -13.57 -4.42 -20.61
C ASN A 346 -14.64 -5.35 -19.99
N GLU A 347 -15.91 -5.00 -20.18
CA GLU A 347 -17.02 -5.70 -19.54
C GLU A 347 -17.24 -7.13 -20.05
N MET A 348 -16.72 -7.46 -21.24
CA MET A 348 -16.76 -8.84 -21.75
C MET A 348 -16.02 -9.84 -20.84
N ASN A 349 -15.12 -9.35 -19.98
CA ASN A 349 -14.43 -10.14 -18.97
C ASN A 349 -15.36 -10.74 -17.90
N ASP A 350 -16.54 -10.18 -17.69
CA ASP A 350 -17.48 -10.68 -16.68
C ASP A 350 -18.29 -11.90 -17.15
N PHE A 351 -18.14 -12.32 -18.41
CA PHE A 351 -18.68 -13.60 -18.88
C PHE A 351 -17.78 -14.77 -18.49
N SER A 352 -18.39 -15.91 -18.19
CA SER A 352 -17.66 -17.17 -18.01
C SER A 352 -17.15 -17.69 -19.36
N ILE A 353 -15.88 -18.13 -19.40
CA ILE A 353 -15.21 -18.65 -20.60
C ILE A 353 -15.25 -20.18 -20.56
N PRO A 354 -15.91 -20.86 -21.53
CA PRO A 354 -16.01 -22.32 -21.53
C PRO A 354 -14.64 -23.02 -21.47
N GLY A 355 -14.55 -24.06 -20.65
CA GLY A 355 -13.34 -24.89 -20.55
C GLY A 355 -12.16 -24.26 -19.83
N VAL A 356 -12.26 -22.99 -19.40
CA VAL A 356 -11.25 -22.32 -18.56
C VAL A 356 -11.73 -22.36 -17.12
N SER A 357 -11.41 -23.44 -16.41
CA SER A 357 -11.66 -23.47 -14.96
C SER A 357 -10.81 -22.41 -14.28
N ASN A 358 -11.33 -21.78 -13.22
CA ASN A 358 -10.49 -20.93 -12.40
C ASN A 358 -9.37 -21.75 -11.70
N ALA A 359 -8.40 -21.06 -11.09
CA ALA A 359 -7.27 -21.67 -10.38
C ALA A 359 -7.66 -22.73 -9.32
N PHE A 360 -8.93 -22.79 -8.93
CA PHE A 360 -9.49 -23.69 -7.92
C PHE A 360 -10.29 -24.86 -8.51
N GLY A 361 -10.32 -25.02 -9.83
CA GLY A 361 -10.94 -26.16 -10.52
C GLY A 361 -12.45 -26.09 -10.68
N TYR A 362 -13.07 -24.94 -10.43
CA TYR A 362 -14.52 -24.75 -10.59
C TYR A 362 -14.88 -24.49 -12.05
N ILE A 363 -15.98 -25.08 -12.50
CA ILE A 363 -16.37 -25.02 -13.90
C ILE A 363 -17.03 -23.67 -14.23
N PRO A 364 -16.77 -23.11 -15.42
CA PRO A 364 -17.39 -21.89 -15.91
C PRO A 364 -18.92 -21.96 -15.88
N SER A 365 -19.59 -20.95 -15.32
CA SER A 365 -21.06 -20.93 -15.22
C SER A 365 -21.74 -20.89 -16.59
N PRO A 366 -22.47 -21.94 -17.00
CA PRO A 366 -23.13 -21.97 -18.31
C PRO A 366 -24.20 -20.88 -18.45
N SER A 367 -24.86 -20.52 -17.33
CA SER A 367 -25.80 -19.41 -17.26
C SER A 367 -25.17 -18.07 -17.63
N ASN A 368 -23.84 -17.95 -17.52
CA ASN A 368 -23.06 -16.75 -17.80
C ASN A 368 -22.10 -16.88 -19.00
N TYR A 369 -22.33 -17.82 -19.93
CA TYR A 369 -21.55 -17.87 -21.18
C TYR A 369 -21.89 -16.74 -22.15
N ILE A 370 -20.91 -16.35 -22.97
CA ILE A 370 -21.01 -15.28 -23.97
C ILE A 370 -22.04 -15.67 -25.04
N ARG A 371 -22.95 -14.75 -25.36
CA ARG A 371 -23.86 -14.82 -26.52
C ARG A 371 -24.05 -13.44 -27.12
N PRO A 372 -24.28 -13.30 -28.44
CA PRO A 372 -24.60 -12.02 -29.06
C PRO A 372 -25.73 -11.29 -28.33
N GLY A 373 -25.52 -10.02 -27.99
CA GLY A 373 -26.52 -9.16 -27.34
C GLY A 373 -26.79 -9.46 -25.86
N LYS A 374 -26.17 -10.49 -25.28
CA LYS A 374 -26.33 -10.85 -23.86
C LYS A 374 -25.60 -9.87 -22.96
N ARG A 375 -26.07 -9.70 -21.73
CA ARG A 375 -25.40 -8.92 -20.67
C ARG A 375 -24.68 -9.85 -19.67
N PRO A 376 -23.46 -9.52 -19.22
CA PRO A 376 -22.74 -10.34 -18.27
C PRO A 376 -23.30 -10.19 -16.85
N LEU A 377 -23.24 -11.27 -16.07
CA LEU A 377 -23.59 -11.29 -14.65
C LEU A 377 -22.70 -10.32 -13.87
N SER A 378 -23.27 -9.57 -12.92
CA SER A 378 -22.56 -8.56 -12.15
C SER A 378 -22.81 -8.69 -10.66
N SER A 379 -21.82 -8.28 -9.86
CA SER A 379 -21.90 -8.23 -8.39
C SER A 379 -22.57 -6.96 -7.87
N ILE A 380 -22.92 -6.01 -8.74
CA ILE A 380 -23.63 -4.79 -8.38
C ILE A 380 -24.96 -5.16 -7.68
N SER A 381 -25.25 -4.55 -6.54
CA SER A 381 -26.43 -4.86 -5.71
C SER A 381 -26.96 -3.62 -4.95
N PRO A 382 -27.44 -2.58 -5.64
CA PRO A 382 -28.03 -1.41 -4.99
C PRO A 382 -29.31 -1.81 -4.24
N THR A 383 -29.50 -1.28 -3.02
CA THR A 383 -30.64 -1.64 -2.17
C THR A 383 -31.27 -0.41 -1.53
N ILE A 384 -32.61 -0.35 -1.56
CA ILE A 384 -33.41 0.68 -0.91
C ILE A 384 -34.32 0.03 0.13
N VAL A 385 -34.42 0.64 1.29
CA VAL A 385 -35.20 0.20 2.44
C VAL A 385 -36.28 1.21 2.75
N GLU A 386 -37.49 0.72 3.01
CA GLU A 386 -38.62 1.49 3.50
C GLU A 386 -39.09 0.98 4.86
N PHE A 387 -39.69 1.89 5.61
CA PHE A 387 -40.55 1.52 6.72
C PHE A 387 -41.79 0.76 6.24
N PRO A 388 -42.47 0.00 7.12
CA PRO A 388 -43.68 -0.74 6.74
C PRO A 388 -44.80 0.15 6.18
N ASN A 389 -44.87 1.42 6.60
CA ASN A 389 -45.79 2.43 6.08
C ASN A 389 -45.42 2.96 4.67
N GLY A 390 -44.34 2.48 4.07
CA GLY A 390 -43.87 2.86 2.73
C GLY A 390 -43.00 4.12 2.68
N THR A 391 -42.63 4.72 3.81
CA THR A 391 -41.72 5.87 3.80
C THR A 391 -40.26 5.43 3.65
N LEU A 392 -39.50 6.14 2.83
CA LEU A 392 -38.07 5.90 2.62
C LEU A 392 -37.31 5.88 3.96
N TYR A 393 -36.48 4.87 4.17
CA TYR A 393 -35.68 4.73 5.39
C TYR A 393 -34.18 4.75 5.12
N TYR A 394 -33.68 3.90 4.23
CA TYR A 394 -32.24 3.79 3.96
C TYR A 394 -31.97 3.46 2.50
N VAL A 395 -31.00 4.12 1.88
CA VAL A 395 -30.52 3.89 0.52
C VAL A 395 -29.05 3.50 0.64
N ILE A 396 -28.65 2.39 0.04
CA ILE A 396 -27.28 1.88 0.16
C ILE A 396 -26.85 1.17 -1.12
N GLY A 397 -25.55 1.17 -1.33
CA GLY A 397 -24.87 0.28 -2.24
C GLY A 397 -23.38 0.47 -2.10
N ALA A 398 -22.63 -0.28 -2.89
CA ALA A 398 -21.19 -0.31 -2.79
C ALA A 398 -20.51 -0.45 -4.15
N ALA A 399 -19.21 -0.20 -4.11
CA ALA A 399 -18.24 -0.41 -5.15
C ALA A 399 -17.12 -1.34 -4.66
N GLY A 400 -16.45 -2.02 -5.58
CA GLY A 400 -15.38 -2.98 -5.27
C GLY A 400 -15.65 -4.41 -5.75
N GLY A 401 -16.30 -4.55 -6.92
CA GLY A 401 -16.43 -5.84 -7.58
C GLY A 401 -17.25 -6.86 -6.79
N SER A 402 -16.74 -8.07 -6.60
CA SER A 402 -17.46 -9.12 -5.87
C SER A 402 -17.79 -8.71 -4.44
N ARG A 403 -16.97 -7.86 -3.83
CA ARG A 403 -17.15 -7.36 -2.46
C ARG A 403 -18.39 -6.48 -2.29
N ILE A 404 -19.02 -6.01 -3.37
CA ILE A 404 -20.23 -5.18 -3.35
C ILE A 404 -21.36 -5.87 -2.57
N ILE A 405 -21.58 -7.17 -2.80
CA ILE A 405 -22.65 -7.96 -2.17
C ILE A 405 -22.44 -7.99 -0.65
N THR A 406 -21.26 -8.40 -0.20
CA THR A 406 -20.92 -8.50 1.23
C THR A 406 -20.91 -7.16 1.93
N ALA A 407 -20.45 -6.10 1.26
CA ALA A 407 -20.45 -4.75 1.82
C ALA A 407 -21.89 -4.23 1.99
N THR A 408 -22.77 -4.50 1.03
CA THR A 408 -24.19 -4.10 1.09
C THR A 408 -24.92 -4.84 2.21
N ILE A 409 -24.73 -6.17 2.33
CA ILE A 409 -25.33 -7.01 3.39
C ILE A 409 -24.94 -6.49 4.77
N GLN A 410 -23.65 -6.29 5.03
CA GLN A 410 -23.17 -5.85 6.33
C GLN A 410 -23.72 -4.46 6.70
N ASN A 411 -23.76 -3.51 5.76
CA ASN A 411 -24.33 -2.18 6.04
C ASN A 411 -25.83 -2.24 6.33
N LEU A 412 -26.59 -3.07 5.61
CA LEU A 412 -27.99 -3.31 5.91
C LEU A 412 -28.16 -3.88 7.33
N ILE A 413 -27.37 -4.88 7.72
CA ILE A 413 -27.41 -5.46 9.07
C ILE A 413 -27.05 -4.42 10.13
N HIS A 414 -25.98 -3.65 9.93
CA HIS A 414 -25.57 -2.59 10.86
C HIS A 414 -26.68 -1.57 11.10
N VAL A 415 -27.43 -1.18 10.06
CA VAL A 415 -28.51 -0.19 10.18
C VAL A 415 -29.82 -0.80 10.70
N LEU A 416 -30.17 -2.02 10.27
CA LEU A 416 -31.47 -2.65 10.56
C LEU A 416 -31.47 -3.48 11.84
N ASP A 417 -30.39 -4.22 12.10
CA ASP A 417 -30.26 -5.10 13.26
C ASP A 417 -29.60 -4.40 14.46
N GLN A 418 -28.56 -3.60 14.21
CA GLN A 418 -27.77 -2.94 15.25
C GLN A 418 -28.16 -1.47 15.47
N ASN A 419 -29.13 -0.95 14.69
CA ASN A 419 -29.62 0.43 14.74
C ASN A 419 -28.52 1.51 14.59
N LEU A 420 -27.43 1.19 13.91
CA LEU A 420 -26.34 2.15 13.67
C LEU A 420 -26.77 3.23 12.68
N THR A 421 -26.20 4.43 12.82
CA THR A 421 -26.37 5.50 11.82
C THR A 421 -25.66 5.13 10.52
N ALA A 422 -26.01 5.77 9.39
CA ALA A 422 -25.33 5.51 8.12
C ALA A 422 -23.80 5.71 8.20
N PRO A 423 -23.27 6.81 8.79
CA PRO A 423 -21.81 6.95 8.99
C PRO A 423 -21.20 5.87 9.89
N GLN A 424 -21.89 5.48 10.98
CA GLN A 424 -21.40 4.43 11.88
C GLN A 424 -21.34 3.07 11.19
N ALA A 425 -22.36 2.72 10.40
CA ALA A 425 -22.40 1.49 9.62
C ALA A 425 -21.26 1.46 8.58
N LEU A 426 -21.07 2.56 7.84
CA LEU A 426 -20.02 2.67 6.82
C LEU A 426 -18.59 2.63 7.38
N ALA A 427 -18.41 3.03 8.64
CA ALA A 427 -17.13 3.01 9.34
C ALA A 427 -16.81 1.66 10.00
N ARG A 428 -17.76 0.70 10.06
CA ARG A 428 -17.49 -0.63 10.62
C ARG A 428 -16.47 -1.40 9.76
N PRO A 429 -15.54 -2.14 10.40
CA PRO A 429 -14.66 -3.03 9.67
C PRO A 429 -15.49 -4.12 8.99
N ARG A 430 -15.07 -4.54 7.79
CA ARG A 430 -15.82 -5.48 6.96
C ARG A 430 -15.17 -6.86 6.93
N LEU A 431 -16.01 -7.88 6.79
CA LEU A 431 -15.62 -9.20 6.30
C LEU A 431 -16.05 -9.41 4.85
N HIS A 432 -15.45 -10.38 4.18
CA HIS A 432 -15.86 -10.81 2.85
C HIS A 432 -15.52 -12.27 2.61
N ASP A 433 -16.54 -13.04 2.24
CA ASP A 433 -16.46 -14.40 1.74
C ASP A 433 -17.33 -14.45 0.47
N GLN A 434 -16.80 -15.04 -0.60
CA GLN A 434 -17.48 -15.20 -1.89
C GLN A 434 -17.52 -16.66 -2.35
N LEU A 435 -17.44 -17.57 -1.36
CA LEU A 435 -17.35 -19.01 -1.48
C LEU A 435 -16.02 -19.53 -2.04
N ILE A 436 -15.50 -18.93 -3.13
CA ILE A 436 -14.25 -19.31 -3.79
C ILE A 436 -13.30 -18.12 -4.00
N PRO A 437 -12.03 -18.18 -3.51
CA PRO A 437 -11.43 -19.25 -2.69
C PRO A 437 -12.19 -19.51 -1.39
N ASN A 438 -12.08 -20.74 -0.85
CA ASN A 438 -12.73 -21.14 0.41
C ASN A 438 -12.04 -20.46 1.60
N GLN A 439 -12.29 -19.16 1.76
CA GLN A 439 -11.76 -18.33 2.81
C GLN A 439 -12.68 -17.14 3.06
N VAL A 440 -12.73 -16.73 4.32
CA VAL A 440 -13.31 -15.46 4.74
C VAL A 440 -12.18 -14.46 5.01
N SER A 441 -12.28 -13.26 4.46
CA SER A 441 -11.32 -12.18 4.63
C SER A 441 -11.86 -11.12 5.59
N PHE A 442 -11.04 -10.62 6.50
CA PHE A 442 -11.39 -9.58 7.47
C PHE A 442 -10.49 -8.36 7.31
N GLU A 443 -11.05 -7.15 7.36
CA GLU A 443 -10.26 -5.92 7.44
C GLU A 443 -9.43 -5.88 8.74
N TYR A 444 -8.22 -5.31 8.72
CA TYR A 444 -7.29 -5.34 9.87
C TYR A 444 -7.84 -4.80 11.20
N SER A 445 -8.85 -3.93 11.15
CA SER A 445 -9.51 -3.36 12.33
C SER A 445 -10.68 -4.20 12.85
N TYR A 446 -10.97 -5.36 12.25
CA TYR A 446 -11.99 -6.29 12.75
C TYR A 446 -11.60 -6.86 14.11
N ASP A 447 -12.60 -7.16 14.93
CA ASP A 447 -12.38 -7.65 16.30
C ASP A 447 -11.68 -9.02 16.33
N ASN A 448 -10.54 -9.08 17.04
CA ASN A 448 -9.70 -10.28 17.09
C ASN A 448 -10.37 -11.46 17.79
N GLU A 449 -11.22 -11.22 18.79
CA GLU A 449 -11.94 -12.28 19.50
C GLU A 449 -12.97 -12.94 18.59
N THR A 450 -13.69 -12.13 17.81
CA THR A 450 -14.62 -12.59 16.78
C THR A 450 -13.90 -13.44 15.73
N VAL A 451 -12.77 -12.97 15.21
CA VAL A 451 -12.00 -13.72 14.20
C VAL A 451 -11.43 -15.02 14.77
N ALA A 452 -10.98 -15.03 16.03
CA ALA A 452 -10.56 -16.25 16.71
C ALA A 452 -11.71 -17.24 16.89
N PHE A 453 -12.91 -16.75 17.19
CA PHE A 453 -14.12 -17.58 17.25
C PHE A 453 -14.45 -18.19 15.88
N MET A 454 -14.42 -17.40 14.80
CA MET A 454 -14.62 -17.90 13.43
C MET A 454 -13.64 -19.05 13.11
N LYS A 455 -12.34 -18.86 13.39
CA LYS A 455 -11.32 -19.91 13.23
C LYS A 455 -11.66 -21.18 14.02
N SER A 456 -12.19 -21.04 15.24
CA SER A 456 -12.53 -22.18 16.09
C SER A 456 -13.66 -23.04 15.52
N LEU A 457 -14.51 -22.47 14.66
CA LEU A 457 -15.57 -23.15 13.93
C LEU A 457 -15.11 -23.69 12.56
N GLY A 458 -13.81 -23.62 12.25
CA GLY A 458 -13.24 -24.17 11.01
C GLY A 458 -13.17 -23.19 9.83
N HIS A 459 -13.52 -21.92 10.02
CA HIS A 459 -13.37 -20.90 8.98
C HIS A 459 -11.90 -20.68 8.63
N ASN A 460 -11.59 -20.71 7.33
CA ASN A 460 -10.28 -20.35 6.82
C ASN A 460 -10.17 -18.82 6.70
N VAL A 461 -9.62 -18.17 7.72
CA VAL A 461 -9.63 -16.70 7.79
C VAL A 461 -8.34 -16.07 7.26
N THR A 462 -8.48 -14.96 6.56
CA THR A 462 -7.39 -14.13 6.03
C THR A 462 -7.58 -12.66 6.44
N TRP A 463 -6.50 -11.89 6.49
CA TRP A 463 -6.55 -10.47 6.84
C TRP A 463 -6.25 -9.60 5.62
N ILE A 464 -7.00 -8.52 5.45
CA ILE A 464 -6.87 -7.58 4.33
C ILE A 464 -6.81 -6.13 4.81
N ALA A 465 -6.16 -5.27 4.01
CA ALA A 465 -6.19 -3.83 4.24
C ALA A 465 -7.61 -3.27 4.04
N PRO A 466 -8.01 -2.25 4.82
CA PRO A 466 -9.28 -1.58 4.59
C PRO A 466 -9.31 -0.89 3.23
N GLY A 467 -10.51 -0.69 2.69
CA GLY A 467 -10.71 0.06 1.45
C GLY A 467 -10.67 -0.75 0.17
N GLN A 468 -10.80 -2.08 0.25
CA GLN A 468 -11.04 -2.92 -0.94
C GLN A 468 -12.49 -2.87 -1.45
N SER A 469 -13.38 -2.24 -0.68
CA SER A 469 -14.74 -1.89 -1.11
C SER A 469 -15.11 -0.53 -0.52
N THR A 470 -15.89 0.23 -1.27
CA THR A 470 -16.33 1.59 -0.92
C THR A 470 -17.86 1.59 -0.93
N ALA A 471 -18.49 1.97 0.17
CA ALA A 471 -19.95 2.01 0.27
C ALA A 471 -20.45 3.44 0.47
N GLN A 472 -21.63 3.75 -0.04
CA GLN A 472 -22.31 5.02 0.21
C GLN A 472 -23.74 4.76 0.64
N GLY A 473 -24.22 5.52 1.62
CA GLY A 473 -25.58 5.37 2.11
C GLY A 473 -26.21 6.65 2.64
N ILE A 474 -27.53 6.74 2.44
CA ILE A 474 -28.37 7.84 2.94
C ILE A 474 -29.46 7.23 3.82
N ARG A 475 -29.50 7.62 5.11
CA ARG A 475 -30.58 7.24 6.04
C ARG A 475 -31.47 8.44 6.32
N ARG A 476 -32.77 8.28 6.14
CA ARG A 476 -33.78 9.29 6.50
C ARG A 476 -34.11 9.19 7.98
N LEU A 477 -34.05 10.31 8.71
CA LEU A 477 -34.45 10.39 10.11
C LEU A 477 -35.91 10.86 10.26
N PRO A 478 -36.62 10.51 11.35
CA PRO A 478 -38.01 10.89 11.55
C PRO A 478 -38.28 12.40 11.63
N ASN A 479 -37.30 13.23 12.05
CA ASN A 479 -37.50 14.66 12.37
C ASN A 479 -36.42 15.63 11.82
N VAL A 480 -35.50 15.18 10.96
CA VAL A 480 -34.42 16.01 10.37
C VAL A 480 -34.21 15.58 8.91
N LEU A 481 -33.89 16.54 8.03
CA LEU A 481 -33.44 16.23 6.66
C LEU A 481 -32.19 15.31 6.75
N SER A 482 -32.33 14.07 6.28
CA SER A 482 -31.30 13.06 5.94
C SER A 482 -29.90 13.12 6.59
N MET A 483 -29.42 11.97 7.12
CA MET A 483 -27.98 11.77 7.32
C MET A 483 -27.38 11.00 6.13
N ALA A 484 -26.46 11.64 5.42
CA ALA A 484 -25.68 11.04 4.34
C ALA A 484 -24.26 10.68 4.84
N GLY A 485 -23.71 9.56 4.36
CA GLY A 485 -22.34 9.15 4.62
C GLY A 485 -21.71 8.45 3.42
N GLY A 486 -20.41 8.66 3.22
CA GLY A 486 -19.57 7.88 2.31
C GLY A 486 -18.46 7.19 3.10
N SER A 487 -17.99 6.03 2.64
CA SER A 487 -16.89 5.33 3.31
C SER A 487 -15.58 6.11 3.25
N HIS A 488 -14.83 6.13 4.36
CA HIS A 488 -13.58 6.88 4.55
C HIS A 488 -12.36 6.37 3.74
N SER A 489 -12.50 5.30 2.96
CA SER A 489 -11.40 4.65 2.23
C SER A 489 -11.04 5.29 0.88
N GLU A 490 -11.92 6.13 0.35
CA GLU A 490 -11.72 6.92 -0.88
C GLU A 490 -12.22 8.36 -0.65
N ASP A 491 -11.89 9.31 -1.53
CA ASP A 491 -12.32 10.74 -1.49
C ASP A 491 -13.86 10.93 -1.70
N GLY A 492 -14.70 10.11 -1.07
CA GLY A 492 -16.17 10.22 -1.11
C GLY A 492 -16.67 11.40 -0.28
N GLN A 493 -17.41 12.31 -0.91
CA GLN A 493 -18.02 13.47 -0.26
C GLN A 493 -19.52 13.26 -0.02
N ALA A 494 -20.00 13.64 1.17
CA ALA A 494 -21.42 13.86 1.44
C ALA A 494 -21.68 15.37 1.50
N SER A 495 -22.61 15.87 0.69
CA SER A 495 -23.00 17.30 0.67
C SER A 495 -24.51 17.43 0.88
N ASP A 496 -24.92 18.23 1.86
CA ASP A 496 -26.30 18.67 2.05
C ASP A 496 -26.44 20.10 1.50
N THR A 497 -27.29 20.31 0.50
CA THR A 497 -27.54 21.63 -0.08
C THR A 497 -29.00 22.02 0.12
N SER A 498 -29.32 22.66 1.25
CA SER A 498 -30.56 23.41 1.41
C SER A 498 -30.34 24.87 1.00
N ALA A 499 -30.74 25.21 -0.22
CA ALA A 499 -30.65 26.57 -0.73
C ALA A 499 -31.85 27.42 -0.28
N ALA A 500 -31.60 28.48 0.50
CA ALA A 500 -32.51 29.61 0.62
C ALA A 500 -31.94 30.80 -0.18
N SER A 501 -32.72 31.25 -1.16
CA SER A 501 -32.44 32.33 -2.07
C SER A 501 -32.78 33.73 -1.51
N GLN A 502 -32.12 34.78 -2.04
CA GLN A 502 -32.58 36.19 -2.26
C GLN A 502 -32.04 37.30 -1.29
N PRO A 503 -31.93 38.59 -1.73
CA PRO A 503 -30.63 39.29 -1.82
C PRO A 503 -30.50 40.61 -1.01
N GLY A 504 -29.27 41.16 -1.03
CA GLY A 504 -28.70 42.40 -0.46
C GLY A 504 -29.56 43.55 0.10
N ALA A 505 -29.10 44.13 1.22
CA ALA A 505 -28.88 45.58 1.47
C ALA A 505 -28.41 45.85 2.92
N GLN A 506 -27.69 46.96 3.12
CA GLN A 506 -27.08 47.46 4.36
C GLN A 506 -28.07 48.19 5.32
N PRO A 507 -27.66 48.62 6.54
CA PRO A 507 -28.45 48.56 7.78
C PRO A 507 -29.02 49.91 8.30
N SER A 508 -30.08 49.88 9.12
CA SER A 508 -30.36 50.91 10.16
C SER A 508 -31.51 50.57 11.13
N GLU A 509 -31.18 50.64 12.43
CA GLU A 509 -31.89 51.15 13.63
C GLU A 509 -33.42 51.05 13.90
N LYS A 510 -33.71 50.28 14.97
CA LYS A 510 -34.44 50.58 16.24
C LYS A 510 -35.89 51.12 16.32
N SER A 511 -36.62 50.46 17.25
CA SER A 511 -37.73 50.88 18.17
C SER A 511 -39.10 50.27 17.84
N GLY A 512 -39.92 49.71 18.76
CA GLY A 512 -39.84 49.38 20.19
C GLY A 512 -41.15 48.72 20.70
N VAL A 513 -41.02 47.76 21.62
CA VAL A 513 -41.80 47.53 22.89
C VAL A 513 -43.21 46.85 22.87
N GLU A 514 -43.21 45.59 23.37
CA GLU A 514 -44.10 44.88 24.35
C GLU A 514 -45.60 44.56 24.05
N GLN A 515 -46.24 43.44 24.45
CA GLN A 515 -45.94 42.24 25.27
C GLN A 515 -47.09 41.19 25.09
N SER A 516 -46.78 39.87 25.00
CA SER A 516 -47.30 38.78 25.89
C SER A 516 -47.29 37.34 25.30
N GLN A 517 -46.49 36.49 25.99
CA GLN A 517 -46.63 35.05 26.32
C GLN A 517 -46.57 33.91 25.26
N GLN A 518 -45.39 33.29 25.13
CA GLN A 518 -45.14 31.81 25.20
C GLN A 518 -43.62 31.54 25.46
N PRO A 519 -43.23 30.39 26.07
CA PRO A 519 -41.99 30.28 26.84
C PRO A 519 -40.71 29.85 26.08
N GLN A 520 -39.63 30.57 26.39
CA GLN A 520 -38.23 30.19 26.68
C GLN A 520 -37.38 29.35 25.70
N ASP A 521 -36.37 30.08 25.19
CA ASP A 521 -35.01 29.76 24.70
C ASP A 521 -34.76 29.02 23.37
N PRO A 522 -34.10 29.68 22.38
CA PRO A 522 -33.54 29.03 21.21
C PRO A 522 -32.22 28.31 21.56
N LEU A 523 -32.20 27.01 21.30
CA LEU A 523 -31.03 26.15 21.45
C LEU A 523 -29.84 26.67 20.64
N VAL A 524 -28.76 26.84 21.40
CA VAL A 524 -27.38 27.10 20.99
C VAL A 524 -26.93 26.06 19.97
N TRP A 525 -26.36 26.51 18.85
CA TRP A 525 -25.68 25.66 17.88
C TRP A 525 -24.31 25.26 18.43
N THR A 526 -24.15 23.98 18.77
CA THR A 526 -22.86 23.35 19.03
C THR A 526 -22.33 22.72 17.74
N GLU A 527 -21.18 23.21 17.27
CA GLU A 527 -20.34 22.51 16.30
C GLU A 527 -19.95 21.14 16.86
N VAL A 528 -20.30 20.07 16.16
CA VAL A 528 -19.82 18.71 16.46
C VAL A 528 -18.48 18.51 15.74
N GLU A 529 -17.45 18.28 16.53
CA GLU A 529 -16.08 17.95 16.16
C GLU A 529 -15.97 16.92 15.02
N LYS A 530 -15.20 17.26 13.99
CA LYS A 530 -14.66 16.31 13.01
C LYS A 530 -13.60 15.44 13.71
N GLN A 531 -13.90 14.17 13.97
CA GLN A 531 -12.90 13.18 14.34
C GLN A 531 -12.12 12.74 13.09
N GLU A 532 -10.84 13.13 13.03
CA GLU A 532 -9.89 12.70 12.01
C GLU A 532 -9.40 11.27 12.28
N THR A 533 -9.56 10.39 11.30
CA THR A 533 -9.08 9.01 11.31
C THR A 533 -7.65 8.93 10.76
N THR A 534 -6.79 8.37 11.61
CA THR A 534 -5.39 7.98 11.39
C THR A 534 -5.20 7.00 10.24
N SER A 535 -4.22 7.28 9.40
CA SER A 535 -3.69 6.44 8.33
C SER A 535 -3.01 5.18 8.87
N ILE A 536 -3.40 4.00 8.34
CA ILE A 536 -2.71 2.72 8.56
C ILE A 536 -2.11 2.31 7.21
N HIS A 537 -0.78 2.32 7.15
CA HIS A 537 0.00 1.72 6.06
C HIS A 537 0.12 0.20 6.24
N PRO A 538 0.32 -0.53 5.13
CA PRO A 538 0.05 -1.96 4.99
C PRO A 538 1.26 -2.81 5.35
N GLU A 539 1.04 -4.06 5.76
CA GLU A 539 1.92 -5.16 5.37
C GLU A 539 1.22 -6.53 5.45
N GLU A 540 1.31 -7.24 4.32
CA GLU A 540 1.39 -8.70 4.12
C GLU A 540 0.14 -9.58 4.13
N SER A 541 -0.31 -9.89 2.91
CA SER A 541 -1.09 -11.09 2.59
C SER A 541 -0.18 -12.33 2.54
N ASN A 542 -0.35 -13.22 3.51
CA ASN A 542 -0.07 -14.64 3.33
C ASN A 542 -1.13 -15.25 2.41
N GLY A 543 -0.71 -16.25 1.63
CA GLY A 543 -1.54 -16.99 0.69
C GLY A 543 -2.64 -17.83 1.36
N ALA A 544 -3.20 -18.72 0.55
CA ALA A 544 -4.55 -19.26 0.53
C ALA A 544 -4.58 -20.14 -0.74
N ASP A 545 -4.10 -21.38 -0.66
CA ASP A 545 -3.85 -22.29 -1.79
C ASP A 545 -4.99 -22.46 -2.79
N ALA A 546 -4.60 -22.48 -4.06
CA ALA A 546 -5.39 -22.89 -5.20
C ALA A 546 -5.43 -24.42 -5.39
N SER A 547 -6.63 -24.95 -5.65
CA SER A 547 -6.93 -26.38 -5.85
C SER A 547 -6.20 -27.00 -7.06
N PRO A 548 -6.08 -28.33 -7.14
CA PRO A 548 -5.07 -29.01 -7.96
C PRO A 548 -5.34 -29.12 -9.48
N ALA A 549 -6.35 -28.46 -10.05
CA ALA A 549 -6.81 -28.75 -11.42
C ALA A 549 -6.34 -27.76 -12.51
N ASP A 550 -5.71 -26.64 -12.15
CA ASP A 550 -5.35 -25.56 -13.10
C ASP A 550 -3.90 -25.10 -12.94
N LYS A 551 -3.06 -25.99 -12.40
CA LYS A 551 -1.62 -25.76 -12.30
C LYS A 551 -1.03 -26.28 -13.60
N ASP A 552 -0.34 -25.42 -14.36
CA ASP A 552 0.63 -25.89 -15.35
C ASP A 552 1.37 -27.08 -14.73
N PRO A 553 1.30 -28.29 -15.31
CA PRO A 553 1.90 -29.48 -14.72
C PRO A 553 3.41 -29.31 -14.50
N ASN A 554 3.99 -28.30 -15.15
CA ASN A 554 5.36 -27.87 -15.02
C ASN A 554 5.56 -26.70 -14.04
N ILE A 555 4.59 -26.23 -13.27
CA ILE A 555 4.80 -25.22 -12.21
C ILE A 555 4.60 -25.83 -10.83
N VAL A 556 5.64 -25.72 -9.99
CA VAL A 556 5.68 -26.27 -8.63
C VAL A 556 5.28 -25.20 -7.62
N TYR A 557 4.31 -25.56 -6.79
CA TYR A 557 3.77 -24.76 -5.69
C TYR A 557 4.13 -25.40 -4.35
N TRP A 558 3.97 -24.67 -3.25
CA TRP A 558 3.85 -25.30 -1.94
C TRP A 558 2.59 -26.16 -1.88
N GLU A 559 2.62 -27.22 -1.06
CA GLU A 559 1.48 -28.13 -0.91
C GLU A 559 0.33 -27.50 -0.13
N SER A 560 0.68 -26.63 0.83
CA SER A 560 -0.28 -25.71 1.44
C SER A 560 0.36 -24.42 1.98
N ASP A 561 -0.47 -23.46 2.35
CA ASP A 561 -0.08 -22.20 2.98
C ASP A 561 0.41 -22.42 4.41
N ALA A 562 0.00 -23.52 5.04
CA ALA A 562 0.50 -24.03 6.31
C ALA A 562 1.70 -24.99 6.16
N ASP A 563 2.27 -25.15 4.95
CA ASP A 563 3.36 -26.08 4.70
C ASP A 563 4.54 -25.80 5.66
N PRO A 564 5.00 -26.82 6.43
CA PRO A 564 6.05 -26.65 7.44
C PRO A 564 7.41 -26.29 6.83
N ARG A 565 7.58 -26.45 5.50
CA ARG A 565 8.79 -26.01 4.78
C ARG A 565 8.83 -24.51 4.61
N ARG A 566 7.70 -23.80 4.70
CA ARG A 566 7.65 -22.33 4.62
C ARG A 566 8.24 -21.69 5.88
N PRO A 567 9.18 -20.73 5.75
CA PRO A 567 9.84 -20.09 6.90
C PRO A 567 8.88 -19.35 7.85
N LEU A 568 7.78 -18.81 7.33
CA LEU A 568 6.71 -18.21 8.12
C LEU A 568 5.98 -19.20 9.04
N ASN A 569 6.07 -20.51 8.78
CA ASN A 569 5.41 -21.55 9.58
C ASN A 569 6.36 -22.27 10.55
N TRP A 570 7.63 -21.86 10.62
CA TRP A 570 8.59 -22.51 11.52
C TRP A 570 8.24 -22.32 13.01
N PRO A 571 8.60 -23.27 13.88
CA PRO A 571 8.39 -23.15 15.32
C PRO A 571 8.97 -21.85 15.88
N LYS A 572 8.28 -21.22 16.83
CA LYS A 572 8.74 -19.94 17.44
C LYS A 572 10.19 -20.02 17.91
N GLN A 573 10.59 -21.10 18.58
CA GLN A 573 11.97 -21.28 19.03
C GLN A 573 12.98 -21.13 17.88
N GLN A 574 12.71 -21.73 16.72
CA GLN A 574 13.56 -21.63 15.54
C GLN A 574 13.60 -20.19 14.99
N LYS A 575 12.45 -19.53 14.87
CA LYS A 575 12.37 -18.13 14.40
C LYS A 575 13.18 -17.17 15.27
N TRP A 576 13.02 -17.28 16.58
CA TRP A 576 13.71 -16.44 17.55
C TRP A 576 15.20 -16.78 17.66
N SER A 577 15.61 -18.05 17.49
CA SER A 577 17.03 -18.42 17.39
C SER A 577 17.70 -17.82 16.15
N ILE A 578 17.03 -17.81 15.00
CA ILE A 578 17.53 -17.17 13.77
C ILE A 578 17.68 -15.66 13.98
N LEU A 579 16.64 -15.00 14.51
CA LEU A 579 16.69 -13.56 14.81
C LEU A 579 17.82 -13.22 15.77
N ALA A 580 18.02 -14.02 16.83
CA ALA A 580 19.08 -13.79 17.80
C ALA A 580 20.47 -13.86 17.16
N ILE A 581 20.73 -14.85 16.31
CA ILE A 581 22.01 -14.98 15.60
C ILE A 581 22.20 -13.87 14.56
N VAL A 582 21.18 -13.58 13.74
CA VAL A 582 21.24 -12.49 12.75
C VAL A 582 21.50 -11.16 13.45
N SER A 583 20.81 -10.87 14.56
CA SER A 583 21.01 -9.64 15.33
C SER A 583 22.40 -9.57 15.97
N ALA A 584 22.90 -10.68 16.52
CA ALA A 584 24.25 -10.75 17.11
C ALA A 584 25.36 -10.52 16.07
N ILE A 585 25.24 -11.12 14.87
CA ILE A 585 26.19 -10.90 13.77
C ILE A 585 26.09 -9.45 13.25
N THR A 586 24.88 -8.90 13.19
CA THR A 586 24.64 -7.50 12.79
C THR A 586 25.20 -6.51 13.81
N PHE A 587 25.24 -6.85 15.10
CA PHE A 587 25.92 -6.09 16.13
C PHE A 587 27.46 -6.15 15.99
N LEU A 588 27.99 -7.34 15.73
CA LEU A 588 29.44 -7.56 15.69
C LEU A 588 30.13 -6.76 14.57
N THR A 589 29.45 -6.54 13.45
CA THR A 589 30.08 -5.94 12.25
C THR A 589 30.34 -4.43 12.39
N PRO A 590 29.41 -3.59 12.90
CA PRO A 590 29.71 -2.20 13.24
C PRO A 590 30.62 -2.08 14.45
N LEU A 591 30.55 -3.00 15.42
CA LEU A 591 31.53 -3.07 16.50
C LEU A 591 32.96 -3.23 15.95
N ALA A 592 33.15 -4.15 14.99
CA ALA A 592 34.45 -4.39 14.36
C ALA A 592 34.98 -3.17 13.59
N SER A 593 34.09 -2.33 13.05
CA SER A 593 34.47 -1.11 12.33
C SER A 593 35.19 -0.10 13.23
N SER A 594 34.66 0.15 14.44
CA SER A 594 35.09 1.24 15.33
C SER A 594 36.00 0.81 16.47
N MET A 595 36.01 -0.48 16.85
CA MET A 595 36.79 -0.99 17.99
C MET A 595 38.30 -0.76 17.86
N VAL A 596 38.82 -0.65 16.63
CA VAL A 596 40.25 -0.37 16.41
C VAL A 596 40.62 1.10 16.66
N ALA A 597 39.65 2.02 16.67
CA ALA A 597 39.93 3.47 16.63
C ALA A 597 40.87 3.96 17.75
N PRO A 598 40.67 3.57 19.03
CA PRO A 598 41.61 3.94 20.09
C PRO A 598 43.01 3.36 19.90
N GLY A 599 43.14 2.18 19.31
CA GLY A 599 44.41 1.48 19.10
C GLY A 599 45.21 1.95 17.88
N VAL A 600 44.68 2.87 17.07
CA VAL A 600 45.39 3.41 15.88
C VAL A 600 46.77 3.98 16.20
N PRO A 601 46.98 4.77 17.28
CA PRO A 601 48.32 5.25 17.63
C PRO A 601 49.34 4.12 17.84
N LEU A 602 48.90 2.99 18.42
CA LEU A 602 49.75 1.80 18.61
C LEU A 602 50.12 1.15 17.27
N ILE A 603 49.17 1.08 16.33
CA ILE A 603 49.39 0.55 14.98
C ILE A 603 50.43 1.41 14.24
N MET A 604 50.24 2.74 14.25
CA MET A 604 51.13 3.68 13.58
C MET A 604 52.54 3.63 14.15
N LYS A 605 52.65 3.50 15.48
CA LYS A 605 53.93 3.35 16.18
C LYS A 605 54.64 2.05 15.79
N GLU A 606 53.92 0.93 15.76
CA GLU A 606 54.52 -0.38 15.46
C GLU A 606 55.05 -0.46 14.02
N PHE A 607 54.25 -0.03 13.05
CA PHE A 607 54.66 -0.02 11.65
C PHE A 607 55.53 1.18 11.26
N LYS A 608 55.94 2.00 12.24
CA LYS A 608 56.79 3.19 12.07
C LYS A 608 56.26 4.16 11.00
N ASN A 609 54.93 4.28 10.91
CA ASN A 609 54.28 5.18 9.97
C ASN A 609 53.88 6.48 10.68
N THR A 610 54.24 7.62 10.11
CA THR A 610 53.96 8.95 10.67
C THR A 610 52.84 9.70 9.97
N ASN A 611 52.27 9.12 8.91
CA ASN A 611 51.22 9.77 8.12
C ASN A 611 49.86 9.63 8.82
N GLN A 612 49.42 10.70 9.48
CA GLN A 612 48.13 10.73 10.19
C GLN A 612 46.93 10.43 9.28
N THR A 613 47.00 10.74 7.98
CA THR A 613 45.96 10.40 7.00
C THR A 613 45.76 8.89 6.89
N ILE A 614 46.86 8.13 6.94
CA ILE A 614 46.81 6.67 6.93
C ILE A 614 46.18 6.17 8.24
N GLY A 615 46.49 6.81 9.38
CA GLY A 615 45.84 6.55 10.66
C GLY A 615 44.31 6.66 10.60
N SER A 616 43.80 7.77 10.05
CA SER A 616 42.37 7.95 9.83
C SER A 616 41.79 6.91 8.87
N PHE A 617 42.51 6.58 7.80
CA PHE A 617 42.04 5.63 6.79
C PHE A 617 42.00 4.19 7.30
N ILE A 618 42.86 3.80 8.26
CA ILE A 618 42.77 2.49 8.93
C ILE A 618 41.37 2.29 9.48
N VAL A 619 40.79 3.27 10.17
CA VAL A 619 39.43 3.12 10.71
C VAL A 619 38.40 3.16 9.58
N SER A 620 38.45 4.20 8.73
CA SER A 620 37.36 4.54 7.81
C SER A 620 37.26 3.64 6.57
N ILE A 621 38.35 2.99 6.14
CA ILE A 621 38.34 2.12 4.95
C ILE A 621 37.37 0.93 5.08
N TYR A 622 37.10 0.48 6.31
CA TYR A 622 36.11 -0.57 6.57
C TYR A 622 34.72 -0.16 6.06
N ILE A 623 34.39 1.14 6.14
CA ILE A 623 33.11 1.70 5.69
C ILE A 623 33.03 1.83 4.18
N LEU A 624 34.17 1.92 3.47
CA LEU A 624 34.18 1.80 2.02
C LEU A 624 33.64 0.41 1.60
N GLY A 625 33.94 -0.63 2.38
CA GLY A 625 33.34 -1.95 2.20
C GLY A 625 31.82 -1.95 2.34
N TYR A 626 31.25 -1.09 3.21
CA TYR A 626 29.80 -0.91 3.36
C TYR A 626 29.16 -0.14 2.20
N ALA A 627 29.94 0.53 1.36
CA ALA A 627 29.44 1.11 0.12
C ALA A 627 29.37 0.06 -1.00
N ILE A 628 30.39 -0.81 -1.08
CA ILE A 628 30.55 -1.78 -2.18
C ILE A 628 29.72 -3.05 -1.92
N GLY A 629 29.76 -3.58 -0.70
CA GLY A 629 29.15 -4.86 -0.35
C GLY A 629 27.64 -4.93 -0.66
N PRO A 630 26.80 -3.99 -0.20
CA PRO A 630 25.36 -4.06 -0.42
C PRO A 630 24.95 -4.12 -1.91
N LEU A 631 25.71 -3.47 -2.80
CA LEU A 631 25.46 -3.46 -4.25
C LEU A 631 25.58 -4.85 -4.89
N VAL A 632 26.34 -5.74 -4.27
CA VAL A 632 26.60 -7.10 -4.75
C VAL A 632 25.82 -8.12 -3.92
N LEU A 633 25.85 -7.98 -2.60
CA LEU A 633 25.32 -8.98 -1.67
C LEU A 633 23.80 -9.02 -1.63
N ALA A 634 23.11 -7.88 -1.77
CA ALA A 634 21.65 -7.83 -1.82
C ALA A 634 21.10 -8.65 -3.01
N PRO A 635 21.46 -8.36 -4.29
CA PRO A 635 20.95 -9.13 -5.42
C PRO A 635 21.43 -10.59 -5.40
N MET A 636 22.66 -10.86 -4.92
CA MET A 636 23.12 -12.25 -4.78
C MET A 636 22.30 -13.06 -3.78
N SER A 637 21.81 -12.44 -2.70
CA SER A 637 20.97 -13.13 -1.72
C SER A 637 19.56 -13.45 -2.22
N GLU A 638 19.07 -12.69 -3.19
CA GLU A 638 17.80 -12.94 -3.87
C GLU A 638 17.95 -14.00 -4.97
N LEU A 639 19.13 -14.08 -5.61
CA LEU A 639 19.42 -15.10 -6.63
C LEU A 639 19.80 -16.47 -6.04
N TYR A 640 20.60 -16.49 -4.98
CA TYR A 640 21.19 -17.73 -4.44
C TYR A 640 20.64 -18.12 -3.06
N GLY A 641 19.84 -17.26 -2.43
CA GLY A 641 19.28 -17.44 -1.09
C GLY A 641 20.06 -16.69 0.00
N ARG A 642 19.44 -16.49 1.18
CA ARG A 642 20.08 -15.75 2.29
C ARG A 642 21.20 -16.57 2.92
N LEU A 643 21.00 -17.88 3.10
CA LEU A 643 21.87 -18.72 3.91
C LEU A 643 23.30 -18.88 3.33
N PRO A 644 23.49 -19.21 2.03
CA PRO A 644 24.83 -19.32 1.46
C PRO A 644 25.59 -18.00 1.56
N ILE A 645 24.91 -16.88 1.34
CA ILE A 645 25.50 -15.54 1.42
C ILE A 645 25.91 -15.22 2.85
N TYR A 646 25.10 -15.55 3.87
CA TYR A 646 25.51 -15.44 5.26
C TYR A 646 26.78 -16.24 5.58
N HIS A 647 26.84 -17.52 5.22
CA HIS A 647 28.00 -18.35 5.53
C HIS A 647 29.26 -17.89 4.81
N ILE A 648 29.17 -17.60 3.51
CA ILE A 648 30.30 -17.12 2.72
C ILE A 648 30.82 -15.81 3.32
N CYS A 649 29.94 -14.85 3.59
CA CYS A 649 30.33 -13.57 4.17
C CYS A 649 30.88 -13.72 5.59
N ASN A 650 30.31 -14.58 6.44
CA ASN A 650 30.82 -14.82 7.79
C ASN A 650 32.23 -15.43 7.73
N VAL A 651 32.45 -16.46 6.90
CA VAL A 651 33.78 -17.07 6.74
C VAL A 651 34.78 -16.07 6.18
N LEU A 652 34.41 -15.31 5.13
CA LEU A 652 35.27 -14.26 4.59
C LEU A 652 35.58 -13.18 5.64
N PHE A 653 34.58 -12.77 6.43
CA PHE A 653 34.77 -11.83 7.51
C PHE A 653 35.79 -12.36 8.54
N LEU A 654 35.73 -13.63 8.91
CA LEU A 654 36.73 -14.25 9.80
C LEU A 654 38.12 -14.28 9.17
N ILE A 655 38.23 -14.72 7.91
CA ILE A 655 39.51 -14.77 7.19
C ILE A 655 40.16 -13.38 7.14
N TRP A 656 39.40 -12.36 6.74
CA TRP A 656 39.92 -11.00 6.61
C TRP A 656 40.17 -10.34 7.97
N THR A 657 39.39 -10.67 9.01
CA THR A 657 39.66 -10.21 10.39
C THR A 657 40.93 -10.85 10.95
N MET A 658 41.13 -12.14 10.72
CA MET A 658 42.38 -12.84 11.07
C MET A 658 43.57 -12.24 10.30
N ALA A 659 43.40 -11.93 9.01
CA ALA A 659 44.42 -11.26 8.22
C ALA A 659 44.75 -9.86 8.78
N CYS A 660 43.76 -9.11 9.29
CA CYS A 660 44.00 -7.84 9.99
C CYS A 660 44.86 -8.04 11.26
N ALA A 661 44.58 -9.08 12.04
CA ALA A 661 45.38 -9.41 13.23
C ALA A 661 46.83 -9.76 12.86
N LEU A 662 47.03 -10.44 11.73
CA LEU A 662 48.32 -10.90 11.23
C LEU A 662 48.99 -9.92 10.26
N ALA A 663 48.45 -8.72 10.08
CA ALA A 663 48.93 -7.78 9.08
C ALA A 663 50.42 -7.44 9.32
N PRO A 664 51.29 -7.60 8.31
CA PRO A 664 52.73 -7.32 8.43
C PRO A 664 53.08 -5.84 8.24
N ASN A 665 52.17 -5.05 7.65
CA ASN A 665 52.33 -3.63 7.38
C ASN A 665 50.95 -2.95 7.25
N VAL A 666 50.96 -1.62 7.13
CA VAL A 666 49.74 -0.82 7.11
C VAL A 666 48.96 -1.00 5.81
N GLU A 667 49.64 -1.14 4.68
CA GLU A 667 49.04 -1.31 3.36
C GLU A 667 48.22 -2.61 3.30
N ALA A 668 48.78 -3.70 3.82
CA ALA A 668 48.08 -4.97 3.97
C ALA A 668 46.89 -4.84 4.93
N LEU A 669 47.07 -4.15 6.06
CA LEU A 669 45.98 -3.91 7.02
C LEU A 669 44.81 -3.16 6.37
N LEU A 670 45.08 -2.14 5.54
CA LEU A 670 44.04 -1.41 4.82
C LEU A 670 43.26 -2.33 3.88
N VAL A 671 43.96 -3.10 3.05
CA VAL A 671 43.33 -4.04 2.11
C VAL A 671 42.47 -5.08 2.85
N PHE A 672 43.01 -5.68 3.93
CA PHE A 672 42.28 -6.66 4.72
C PHE A 672 41.05 -6.04 5.40
N ARG A 673 41.16 -4.81 5.90
CA ARG A 673 40.01 -4.10 6.50
C ARG A 673 38.95 -3.75 5.48
N LEU A 674 39.31 -3.41 4.24
CA LEU A 674 38.34 -3.19 3.15
C LEU A 674 37.53 -4.47 2.90
N PHE A 675 38.20 -5.61 2.72
CA PHE A 675 37.52 -6.88 2.47
C PHE A 675 36.72 -7.37 3.68
N ALA A 676 37.21 -7.16 4.90
CA ALA A 676 36.45 -7.40 6.12
C ALA A 676 35.18 -6.55 6.15
N GLY A 677 35.25 -5.28 5.71
CA GLY A 677 34.10 -4.39 5.57
C GLY A 677 33.08 -4.87 4.53
N ILE A 678 33.55 -5.30 3.35
CA ILE A 678 32.67 -5.85 2.30
C ILE A 678 31.91 -7.07 2.85
N ALA A 679 32.63 -8.02 3.45
CA ALA A 679 32.02 -9.21 4.04
C ALA A 679 31.10 -8.86 5.23
N GLY A 680 31.53 -7.96 6.11
CA GLY A 680 30.78 -7.51 7.29
C GLY A 680 29.53 -6.69 6.98
N SER A 681 29.39 -6.15 5.76
CA SER A 681 28.17 -5.45 5.34
C SER A 681 26.97 -6.39 5.11
N CYS A 682 27.22 -7.69 4.92
CA CYS A 682 26.22 -8.72 4.63
C CYS A 682 25.04 -8.73 5.63
N PRO A 683 25.26 -8.96 6.94
CA PRO A 683 24.17 -9.04 7.92
C PRO A 683 23.32 -7.78 8.00
N ILE A 684 23.93 -6.61 7.80
CA ILE A 684 23.22 -5.32 7.76
C ILE A 684 22.35 -5.21 6.50
N THR A 685 22.84 -5.73 5.38
CA THR A 685 22.18 -5.66 4.07
C THR A 685 20.97 -6.59 3.97
N ILE A 686 21.14 -7.86 4.37
CA ILE A 686 20.13 -8.90 4.14
C ILE A 686 19.38 -9.30 5.42
N GLY A 687 19.79 -8.79 6.59
CA GLY A 687 19.17 -9.10 7.88
C GLY A 687 17.73 -8.63 8.00
N GLY A 688 17.42 -7.41 7.56
CA GLY A 688 16.03 -6.94 7.52
C GLY A 688 15.14 -7.82 6.64
N GLY A 689 15.63 -8.24 5.47
CA GLY A 689 14.94 -9.19 4.59
C GLY A 689 14.76 -10.56 5.25
N SER A 690 15.76 -11.06 5.96
CA SER A 690 15.68 -12.35 6.66
C SER A 690 14.70 -12.32 7.84
N VAL A 691 14.53 -11.16 8.49
CA VAL A 691 13.47 -10.97 9.50
C VAL A 691 12.09 -10.97 8.83
N ALA A 692 11.95 -10.29 7.69
CA ALA A 692 10.71 -10.29 6.92
C ALA A 692 10.32 -11.69 6.42
N ASP A 693 11.30 -12.47 5.96
CA ASP A 693 11.10 -13.84 5.48
C ASP A 693 10.53 -14.80 6.56
N VAL A 694 10.73 -14.51 7.86
CA VAL A 694 10.44 -15.45 8.97
C VAL A 694 9.33 -14.95 9.91
N PHE A 695 9.14 -13.63 10.03
CA PHE A 695 8.13 -12.99 10.88
C PHE A 695 7.03 -12.33 10.04
N VAL A 696 5.79 -12.70 10.35
CA VAL A 696 4.58 -12.06 9.80
C VAL A 696 4.50 -10.59 10.24
N ALA A 697 3.88 -9.74 9.41
CA ALA A 697 3.75 -8.31 9.64
C ALA A 697 3.37 -7.89 11.08
N THR A 698 2.48 -8.62 11.76
CA THR A 698 2.04 -8.32 13.12
C THR A 698 3.13 -8.48 14.20
N GLU A 699 4.08 -9.42 14.02
CA GLU A 699 5.19 -9.67 14.96
C GLU A 699 6.50 -8.98 14.52
N ARG A 700 6.56 -8.55 13.25
CA ARG A 700 7.77 -8.01 12.60
C ARG A 700 8.33 -6.75 13.24
N GLY A 701 7.48 -5.84 13.71
CA GLY A 701 7.93 -4.55 14.27
C GLY A 701 8.88 -4.72 15.45
N ALA A 702 8.56 -5.64 16.38
CA ALA A 702 9.42 -5.95 17.52
C ALA A 702 10.73 -6.64 17.10
N ALA A 703 10.65 -7.55 16.13
CA ALA A 703 11.82 -8.25 15.59
C ALA A 703 12.79 -7.28 14.89
N MET A 704 12.27 -6.35 14.09
CA MET A 704 13.05 -5.30 13.42
C MET A 704 13.68 -4.32 14.41
N ALA A 705 12.98 -3.97 15.49
CA ALA A 705 13.54 -3.14 16.55
C ALA A 705 14.74 -3.81 17.23
N LEU A 706 14.65 -5.11 17.53
CA LEU A 706 15.77 -5.88 18.11
C LEU A 706 16.96 -5.96 17.14
N PHE A 707 16.70 -6.20 15.85
CA PHE A 707 17.73 -6.19 14.81
C PHE A 707 18.44 -4.84 14.70
N ALA A 708 17.69 -3.73 14.75
CA ALA A 708 18.21 -2.37 14.62
C ALA A 708 19.11 -1.92 15.80
N LEU A 709 19.05 -2.61 16.95
CA LEU A 709 19.93 -2.30 18.08
C LEU A 709 21.41 -2.54 17.74
N GLY A 710 21.72 -3.55 16.91
CA GLY A 710 23.08 -3.92 16.57
C GLY A 710 23.88 -2.77 15.96
N PRO A 711 23.42 -2.20 14.83
CA PRO A 711 24.07 -1.06 14.19
C PRO A 711 24.14 0.21 15.03
N LEU A 712 23.22 0.38 15.98
CA LEU A 712 23.19 1.54 16.86
C LEU A 712 24.26 1.46 17.95
N PHE A 713 24.37 0.31 18.62
CA PHE A 713 25.25 0.15 19.77
C PHE A 713 26.67 -0.26 19.42
N GLY A 714 26.89 -0.98 18.31
CA GLY A 714 28.20 -1.45 17.89
C GLY A 714 29.26 -0.33 17.86
N PRO A 715 29.00 0.81 17.18
CA PRO A 715 29.96 1.91 17.09
C PRO A 715 30.28 2.60 18.43
N VAL A 716 29.44 2.44 19.44
CA VAL A 716 29.60 3.03 20.78
C VAL A 716 30.38 2.09 21.71
N ILE A 717 30.02 0.82 21.71
CA ILE A 717 30.64 -0.21 22.57
C ILE A 717 32.05 -0.55 22.06
N GLY A 718 32.24 -0.54 20.74
CA GLY A 718 33.52 -0.85 20.09
C GLY A 718 34.69 -0.07 20.68
N PRO A 719 34.73 1.27 20.62
CA PRO A 719 35.87 2.05 21.12
C PRO A 719 36.11 1.87 22.62
N VAL A 720 35.07 1.68 23.43
CA VAL A 720 35.24 1.40 24.88
C VAL A 720 35.99 0.08 25.09
N ALA A 721 35.50 -1.01 24.48
CA ALA A 721 36.14 -2.31 24.59
C ALA A 721 37.55 -2.30 23.96
N GLY A 722 37.69 -1.62 22.82
CA GLY A 722 38.91 -1.53 22.05
C GLY A 722 40.02 -0.74 22.73
N GLY A 723 39.69 0.35 23.43
CA GLY A 723 40.63 1.15 24.20
C GLY A 723 41.29 0.33 25.32
N TYR A 724 40.47 -0.27 26.20
CA TYR A 724 40.98 -1.07 27.31
C TYR A 724 41.71 -2.33 26.84
N LEU A 725 41.21 -3.00 25.79
CA LEU A 725 41.87 -4.19 25.26
C LEU A 725 43.20 -3.85 24.57
N SER A 726 43.25 -2.75 23.82
CA SER A 726 44.48 -2.30 23.18
C SER A 726 45.53 -1.87 24.20
N GLU A 727 45.11 -1.25 25.30
CA GLU A 727 46.00 -0.89 26.42
C GLU A 727 46.55 -2.15 27.12
N ALA A 728 45.71 -3.14 27.40
CA ALA A 728 46.09 -4.33 28.17
C ALA A 728 46.87 -5.39 27.36
N ALA A 729 46.48 -5.63 26.11
CA ALA A 729 46.98 -6.76 25.32
C ALA A 729 47.53 -6.34 23.94
N GLY A 730 47.40 -5.07 23.55
CA GLY A 730 47.84 -4.55 22.25
C GLY A 730 46.75 -4.58 21.18
N TRP A 731 46.93 -3.77 20.13
CA TRP A 731 45.90 -3.54 19.10
C TRP A 731 45.50 -4.81 18.32
N ARG A 732 46.39 -5.79 18.16
CA ARG A 732 46.07 -7.05 17.46
C ARG A 732 44.99 -7.85 18.17
N TRP A 733 44.93 -7.77 19.50
CA TRP A 733 43.93 -8.49 20.29
C TRP A 733 42.51 -7.99 20.06
N VAL A 734 42.33 -6.75 19.58
CA VAL A 734 41.04 -6.27 19.09
C VAL A 734 40.52 -7.17 17.97
N PHE A 735 41.36 -7.47 16.97
CA PHE A 735 41.00 -8.35 15.87
C PHE A 735 40.82 -9.80 16.32
N TRP A 736 41.66 -10.30 17.25
CA TRP A 736 41.48 -11.63 17.81
C TRP A 736 40.18 -11.79 18.59
N LEU A 737 39.77 -10.79 19.37
CA LEU A 737 38.50 -10.82 20.10
C LEU A 737 37.31 -10.83 19.12
N ILE A 738 37.33 -9.99 18.10
CA ILE A 738 36.31 -9.99 17.03
C ILE A 738 36.30 -11.33 16.29
N LEU A 739 37.47 -11.91 16.02
CA LEU A 739 37.59 -13.22 15.38
C LEU A 739 36.99 -14.34 16.25
N ILE A 740 37.25 -14.34 17.55
CA ILE A 740 36.70 -15.33 18.48
C ILE A 740 35.19 -15.18 18.56
N ALA A 741 34.68 -13.97 18.80
CA ALA A 741 33.24 -13.70 18.87
C ALA A 741 32.54 -14.05 17.55
N GLY A 742 33.12 -13.65 16.41
CA GLY A 742 32.62 -14.00 15.09
C GLY A 742 32.70 -15.48 14.79
N GLY A 743 33.75 -16.17 15.26
CA GLY A 743 33.93 -17.62 15.13
C GLY A 743 32.84 -18.37 15.87
N VAL A 744 32.56 -17.99 17.12
CA VAL A 744 31.46 -18.55 17.92
C VAL A 744 30.12 -18.33 17.22
N LEU A 745 29.84 -17.12 16.73
CA LEU A 745 28.60 -16.82 16.01
C LEU A 745 28.50 -17.53 14.66
N THR A 746 29.63 -17.74 13.97
CA THR A 746 29.68 -18.48 12.69
C THR A 746 29.42 -19.96 12.93
N VAL A 747 30.03 -20.56 13.95
CA VAL A 747 29.77 -21.94 14.35
C VAL A 747 28.32 -22.11 14.79
N ALA A 748 27.81 -21.24 15.66
CA ALA A 748 26.40 -21.23 16.04
C ALA A 748 25.49 -21.05 14.82
N GLY A 749 25.87 -20.18 13.89
CA GLY A 749 25.15 -19.96 12.63
C GLY A 749 25.07 -21.18 11.74
N ILE A 750 26.10 -22.04 11.68
CA ILE A 750 26.06 -23.31 10.93
C ILE A 750 24.94 -24.23 11.44
N PHE A 751 24.68 -24.22 12.75
CA PHE A 751 23.65 -25.08 13.36
C PHE A 751 22.27 -24.41 13.41
N LEU A 752 22.22 -23.09 13.58
CA LEU A 752 20.98 -22.35 13.88
C LEU A 752 20.39 -21.61 12.66
N LEU A 753 21.22 -21.11 11.74
CA LEU A 753 20.71 -20.44 10.54
C LEU A 753 20.18 -21.46 9.55
N ARG A 754 19.06 -21.12 8.92
CA ARG A 754 18.47 -21.89 7.83
C ARG A 754 18.13 -20.95 6.69
N GLU A 755 17.94 -21.51 5.50
CA GLU A 755 17.53 -20.72 4.33
C GLU A 755 16.14 -20.16 4.57
N THR A 756 16.03 -18.84 4.65
CA THR A 756 14.77 -18.13 4.91
C THR A 756 14.09 -17.67 3.63
N TYR A 757 14.80 -17.61 2.50
CA TYR A 757 14.19 -17.05 1.29
C TYR A 757 13.26 -18.06 0.61
N GLU A 758 11.95 -17.77 0.62
CA GLU A 758 10.91 -18.68 0.16
C GLU A 758 11.10 -19.11 -1.30
N ALA A 759 11.50 -18.20 -2.19
CA ALA A 759 11.70 -18.51 -3.61
C ALA A 759 12.79 -19.57 -3.85
N VAL A 760 13.87 -19.53 -3.06
CA VAL A 760 14.98 -20.49 -3.16
C VAL A 760 14.63 -21.83 -2.54
N LEU A 761 13.85 -21.84 -1.46
CA LEU A 761 13.33 -23.09 -0.89
C LEU A 761 12.40 -23.80 -1.88
N LEU A 762 11.52 -23.05 -2.55
CA LEU A 762 10.60 -23.61 -3.54
C LEU A 762 11.34 -24.12 -4.79
N GLU A 763 12.37 -23.41 -5.26
CA GLU A 763 13.20 -23.90 -6.38
C GLU A 763 14.04 -25.14 -6.00
N LYS A 764 14.54 -25.24 -4.76
CA LYS A 764 15.20 -26.46 -4.27
C LYS A 764 14.25 -27.65 -4.29
N TRP A 765 13.02 -27.45 -3.83
CA TRP A 765 11.98 -28.47 -3.88
C TRP A 765 11.62 -28.86 -5.33
N THR A 766 11.46 -27.86 -6.19
CA THR A 766 11.22 -28.03 -7.64
C THR A 766 12.31 -28.89 -8.29
N ARG A 767 13.59 -28.62 -7.99
CA ARG A 767 14.72 -29.41 -8.53
C ARG A 767 14.73 -30.85 -8.04
N GLN A 768 14.31 -31.08 -6.80
CA GLN A 768 14.17 -32.43 -6.27
C GLN A 768 13.06 -33.18 -7.02
N LEU A 769 11.91 -32.53 -7.23
CA LEU A 769 10.83 -33.07 -8.06
C LEU A 769 11.28 -33.33 -9.50
N ARG A 770 12.12 -32.49 -10.11
CA ARG A 770 12.70 -32.74 -11.46
C ARG A 770 13.51 -34.03 -11.50
N LYS A 771 14.31 -34.29 -10.45
CA LYS A 771 15.14 -35.50 -10.35
C LYS A 771 14.31 -36.75 -10.11
N ASP A 772 13.31 -36.65 -9.23
CA ASP A 772 12.49 -37.79 -8.82
C ASP A 772 11.46 -38.17 -9.89
N SER A 773 10.93 -37.19 -10.64
CA SER A 773 9.97 -37.41 -11.74
C SER A 773 10.61 -37.58 -13.12
N GLY A 774 11.87 -37.18 -13.30
CA GLY A 774 12.55 -37.14 -14.61
C GLY A 774 12.11 -35.99 -15.54
N ASN A 775 11.13 -35.17 -15.13
CA ASN A 775 10.61 -34.05 -15.92
C ASN A 775 11.48 -32.80 -15.75
N GLN A 776 12.18 -32.37 -16.80
CA GLN A 776 13.03 -31.17 -16.79
C GLN A 776 12.26 -29.85 -16.95
N GLU A 777 10.98 -29.91 -17.34
CA GLU A 777 10.20 -28.71 -17.62
C GLU A 777 9.63 -28.05 -16.36
N LEU A 778 9.63 -28.73 -15.20
CA LEU A 778 9.14 -28.16 -13.93
C LEU A 778 9.82 -26.81 -13.62
N ARG A 779 9.13 -25.82 -13.08
CA ARG A 779 9.60 -24.47 -12.72
C ARG A 779 8.95 -24.01 -11.42
N SER A 780 9.70 -23.29 -10.59
CA SER A 780 9.17 -22.73 -9.34
C SER A 780 8.22 -21.57 -9.63
N LYS A 781 7.07 -21.50 -8.95
CA LYS A 781 6.12 -20.36 -9.06
C LYS A 781 6.78 -19.01 -8.77
N LEU A 782 7.76 -18.99 -7.88
CA LEU A 782 8.44 -17.78 -7.42
C LEU A 782 9.68 -17.44 -8.26
N ASP A 783 9.88 -18.12 -9.40
CA ASP A 783 10.95 -17.78 -10.32
C ASP A 783 10.65 -16.47 -11.05
N SER A 784 11.54 -15.50 -10.90
CA SER A 784 11.41 -14.18 -11.55
C SER A 784 11.59 -14.20 -13.07
N GLY A 785 12.09 -15.31 -13.65
CA GLY A 785 12.33 -15.46 -15.09
C GLY A 785 13.41 -14.55 -15.68
N LEU A 786 14.02 -13.69 -14.84
CA LEU A 786 15.09 -12.78 -15.23
C LEU A 786 16.43 -13.51 -15.22
N SER A 787 17.27 -13.23 -16.22
CA SER A 787 18.65 -13.70 -16.18
C SER A 787 19.41 -13.05 -15.01
N PRO A 788 20.39 -13.74 -14.38
CA PRO A 788 21.21 -13.18 -13.31
C PRO A 788 21.84 -11.83 -13.66
N ARG A 789 22.20 -11.65 -14.95
CA ARG A 789 22.75 -10.40 -15.47
C ARG A 789 21.72 -9.26 -15.47
N GLN A 790 20.49 -9.52 -15.92
CA GLN A 790 19.41 -8.52 -15.91
C GLN A 790 19.03 -8.13 -14.48
N TYR A 791 18.95 -9.11 -13.58
CA TYR A 791 18.67 -8.89 -12.17
C TYR A 791 19.71 -7.95 -11.54
N PHE A 792 20.99 -8.27 -11.73
CA PHE A 792 22.12 -7.49 -11.19
C PHE A 792 22.18 -6.06 -11.75
N ILE A 793 21.99 -5.88 -13.07
CA ILE A 793 21.97 -4.55 -13.70
C ILE A 793 20.85 -3.70 -13.12
N ARG A 794 19.66 -4.26 -12.94
CA ARG A 794 18.50 -3.54 -12.41
C ARG A 794 18.72 -3.06 -10.96
N SER A 795 19.33 -3.89 -10.12
CA SER A 795 19.61 -3.57 -8.72
C SER A 795 20.63 -2.44 -8.52
N ILE A 796 21.46 -2.15 -9.53
CA ILE A 796 22.45 -1.05 -9.49
C ILE A 796 21.92 0.21 -10.19
N VAL A 797 21.39 0.06 -11.40
CA VAL A 797 21.02 1.21 -12.26
C VAL A 797 19.95 2.08 -11.61
N ARG A 798 18.95 1.46 -10.96
CA ARG A 798 17.82 2.19 -10.36
C ARG A 798 18.24 3.08 -9.19
N PRO A 799 18.92 2.59 -8.13
CA PRO A 799 19.46 3.46 -7.07
C PRO A 799 20.39 4.56 -7.60
N THR A 800 21.25 4.27 -8.58
CA THR A 800 22.15 5.29 -9.15
C THR A 800 21.38 6.40 -9.86
N LYS A 801 20.38 6.07 -10.67
CA LYS A 801 19.51 7.08 -11.29
C LYS A 801 18.77 7.89 -10.23
N MET A 802 18.24 7.24 -9.19
CA MET A 802 17.55 7.93 -8.09
C MET A 802 18.47 8.94 -7.41
N LEU A 803 19.72 8.56 -7.13
CA LEU A 803 20.70 9.45 -6.51
C LEU A 803 21.01 10.68 -7.36
N LEU A 804 21.21 10.50 -8.67
CA LEU A 804 21.69 11.58 -9.54
C LEU A 804 20.58 12.48 -10.08
N LEU A 805 19.38 11.92 -10.25
CA LEU A 805 18.31 12.59 -10.98
C LEU A 805 17.17 13.08 -10.07
N SER A 806 17.03 12.54 -8.85
CA SER A 806 16.08 13.07 -7.86
C SER A 806 16.79 14.03 -6.89
N PRO A 807 16.43 15.34 -6.85
CA PRO A 807 17.03 16.30 -5.92
C PRO A 807 16.76 15.96 -4.46
N ILE A 808 15.60 15.37 -4.15
CA ILE A 808 15.25 14.96 -2.79
C ILE A 808 16.21 13.87 -2.32
N VAL A 809 16.38 12.81 -3.13
CA VAL A 809 17.32 11.74 -2.83
C VAL A 809 18.74 12.30 -2.75
N LEU A 810 19.16 13.11 -3.71
CA LEU A 810 20.51 13.69 -3.74
C LEU A 810 20.79 14.54 -2.49
N ILE A 811 19.91 15.49 -2.16
CA ILE A 811 20.12 16.44 -1.07
C ILE A 811 20.06 15.75 0.28
N PHE A 812 19.06 14.91 0.52
CA PHE A 812 18.97 14.19 1.79
C PHE A 812 20.03 13.11 1.93
N SER A 813 20.41 12.42 0.85
CA SER A 813 21.56 11.51 0.88
C SER A 813 22.87 12.26 1.14
N THR A 814 23.03 13.47 0.57
CA THR A 814 24.18 14.33 0.85
C THR A 814 24.18 14.80 2.30
N TYR A 815 23.04 15.17 2.86
CA TYR A 815 22.92 15.55 4.26
C TYR A 815 23.28 14.39 5.18
N MET A 816 22.68 13.22 4.95
CA MET A 816 23.01 12.00 5.69
C MET A 816 24.51 11.66 5.56
N ALA A 817 25.09 11.84 4.37
CA ALA A 817 26.49 11.58 4.11
C ALA A 817 27.44 12.52 4.85
N ILE A 818 27.16 13.83 4.87
CA ILE A 818 27.96 14.81 5.62
C ILE A 818 27.99 14.44 7.10
N VAL A 819 26.81 14.18 7.68
CA VAL A 819 26.67 13.87 9.11
C VAL A 819 27.33 12.54 9.47
N TYR A 820 27.18 11.52 8.62
CA TYR A 820 27.87 10.25 8.81
C TYR A 820 29.39 10.38 8.63
N GLY A 821 29.84 11.24 7.72
CA GLY A 821 31.24 11.64 7.61
C GLY A 821 31.77 12.27 8.89
N TYR A 822 31.01 13.15 9.54
CA TYR A 822 31.39 13.77 10.81
C TYR A 822 31.51 12.77 11.94
N LEU A 823 30.61 11.77 12.00
CA LEU A 823 30.72 10.68 12.95
C LEU A 823 32.07 9.96 12.84
N TYR A 824 32.45 9.56 11.62
CA TYR A 824 33.72 8.85 11.42
C TYR A 824 34.93 9.77 11.55
N LEU A 825 34.82 11.04 11.19
CA LEU A 825 35.86 12.03 11.45
C LEU A 825 36.12 12.11 12.96
N LEU A 826 35.07 12.29 13.77
CA LEU A 826 35.17 12.28 15.22
C LEU A 826 35.75 10.96 15.74
N PHE A 827 35.32 9.81 15.21
CA PHE A 827 35.89 8.52 15.60
C PHE A 827 37.39 8.42 15.34
N THR A 828 37.88 8.99 14.25
CA THR A 828 39.32 8.97 13.93
C THR A 828 40.14 9.99 14.70
N THR A 829 39.52 11.09 15.16
CA THR A 829 40.27 12.22 15.76
C THR A 829 40.14 12.31 17.27
N LEU A 830 39.09 11.71 17.88
CA LEU A 830 38.86 11.77 19.32
C LEU A 830 40.07 11.25 20.11
N THR A 831 40.65 10.14 19.68
CA THR A 831 41.81 9.55 20.34
C THR A 831 42.98 10.52 20.41
N ASP A 832 43.41 11.07 19.27
CA ASP A 832 44.52 12.01 19.22
C ASP A 832 44.27 13.26 20.08
N VAL A 833 43.04 13.79 20.06
CA VAL A 833 42.67 14.96 20.86
C VAL A 833 42.77 14.68 22.36
N PHE A 834 42.19 13.58 22.85
CA PHE A 834 42.18 13.28 24.29
C PHE A 834 43.51 12.74 24.81
N GLU A 835 44.34 12.11 23.98
CA GLU A 835 45.71 11.74 24.38
C GLU A 835 46.63 12.96 24.40
N SER A 836 46.60 13.78 23.34
CA SER A 836 47.55 14.90 23.21
C SER A 836 47.21 16.10 24.09
N LYS A 837 45.92 16.46 24.22
CA LYS A 837 45.48 17.65 24.98
C LYS A 837 45.12 17.35 26.43
N TYR A 838 44.54 16.17 26.68
CA TYR A 838 44.01 15.81 28.00
C TYR A 838 44.81 14.71 28.70
N HIS A 839 45.82 14.15 28.03
CA HIS A 839 46.73 13.13 28.58
C HIS A 839 46.00 11.88 29.09
N PHE A 840 44.89 11.51 28.44
CA PHE A 840 44.17 10.29 28.77
C PHE A 840 44.99 9.06 28.37
N SER A 841 44.84 7.97 29.14
CA SER A 841 45.33 6.66 28.73
C SER A 841 44.50 6.11 27.56
N GLN A 842 45.05 5.15 26.81
CA GLN A 842 44.39 4.48 25.70
C GLN A 842 43.00 3.92 26.07
N GLY A 843 42.86 3.32 27.24
CA GLY A 843 41.59 2.82 27.78
C GLY A 843 40.63 3.94 28.17
N SER A 844 41.11 4.98 28.84
CA SER A 844 40.31 6.15 29.22
C SER A 844 39.77 6.90 28.01
N VAL A 845 40.53 6.95 26.92
CA VAL A 845 40.08 7.51 25.64
C VAL A 845 38.88 6.76 25.07
N GLY A 846 38.83 5.43 25.19
CA GLY A 846 37.68 4.63 24.74
C GLY A 846 36.36 5.12 25.34
N LEU A 847 36.37 5.57 26.60
CA LEU A 847 35.18 6.12 27.28
C LEU A 847 34.68 7.44 26.68
N THR A 848 35.53 8.21 26.00
CA THR A 848 35.13 9.51 25.42
C THR A 848 34.09 9.35 24.31
N PHE A 849 34.03 8.18 23.68
CA PHE A 849 33.06 7.82 22.65
C PHE A 849 31.65 7.61 23.22
N LEU A 850 31.51 7.39 24.53
CA LEU A 850 30.21 7.29 25.19
C LEU A 850 29.39 8.57 25.07
N GLY A 851 30.01 9.74 24.90
CA GLY A 851 29.29 10.99 24.64
C GLY A 851 28.38 10.84 23.42
N ILE A 852 28.96 10.48 22.27
CA ILE A 852 28.22 10.23 21.01
C ILE A 852 27.13 9.18 21.23
N GLY A 853 27.43 8.09 21.95
CA GLY A 853 26.48 7.02 22.22
C GLY A 853 25.29 7.41 23.09
N ILE A 854 25.54 8.06 24.24
CA ILE A 854 24.50 8.57 25.15
C ILE A 854 23.65 9.61 24.42
N GLY A 855 24.28 10.52 23.68
CA GLY A 855 23.60 11.46 22.81
C GLY A 855 22.66 10.79 21.81
N SER A 856 23.15 9.75 21.13
CA SER A 856 22.38 8.95 20.18
C SER A 856 21.18 8.26 20.85
N LEU A 857 21.34 7.71 22.06
CA LEU A 857 20.24 7.09 22.82
C LEU A 857 19.17 8.10 23.22
N ILE A 858 19.57 9.27 23.71
CA ILE A 858 18.63 10.37 24.00
C ILE A 858 17.92 10.78 22.71
N GLY A 859 18.65 10.89 21.60
CA GLY A 859 18.09 11.20 20.29
C GLY A 859 17.04 10.19 19.84
N LEU A 860 17.30 8.89 20.02
CA LEU A 860 16.35 7.82 19.71
C LEU A 860 15.07 7.94 20.55
N VAL A 861 15.18 8.16 21.87
CA VAL A 861 14.02 8.28 22.76
C VAL A 861 13.23 9.55 22.47
N VAL A 862 13.91 10.68 22.32
CA VAL A 862 13.29 11.99 22.08
C VAL A 862 12.69 12.05 20.69
N PHE A 863 13.50 11.90 19.63
CA PHE A 863 13.02 12.11 18.27
C PHE A 863 12.26 10.90 17.72
N GLY A 864 12.65 9.68 18.07
CA GLY A 864 11.90 8.46 17.71
C GLY A 864 10.54 8.40 18.40
N GLY A 865 10.49 8.64 19.72
CA GLY A 865 9.24 8.58 20.50
C GLY A 865 8.28 9.75 20.29
N THR A 866 8.76 10.90 19.79
CA THR A 866 7.92 12.07 19.53
C THR A 866 7.49 12.23 18.07
N SER A 867 8.15 11.58 17.11
CA SER A 867 7.87 11.73 15.67
C SER A 867 6.40 11.49 15.32
N ASP A 868 5.85 10.32 15.69
CA ASP A 868 4.45 9.99 15.37
C ASP A 868 3.44 10.87 16.12
N ARG A 869 3.76 11.26 17.36
CA ARG A 869 2.93 12.17 18.16
C ARG A 869 2.88 13.57 17.55
N LEU A 870 4.01 14.05 17.01
CA LEU A 870 4.12 15.34 16.33
C LEU A 870 3.36 15.33 15.01
N ILE A 871 3.47 14.27 14.22
CA ILE A 871 2.72 14.11 12.97
C ILE A 871 1.22 14.09 13.24
N LYS A 872 0.78 13.32 14.25
CA LYS A 872 -0.62 13.29 14.68
C LYS A 872 -1.12 14.68 15.09
N ARG A 873 -0.40 15.37 15.98
CA ARG A 873 -0.73 16.75 16.42
C ARG A 873 -0.75 17.77 15.28
N MET A 874 0.18 17.68 14.34
CA MET A 874 0.24 18.59 13.21
C MET A 874 -0.84 18.29 12.17
N THR A 875 -1.22 17.02 12.01
CA THR A 875 -2.36 16.62 11.17
C THR A 875 -3.66 17.17 11.79
N GLU A 876 -3.88 16.94 13.09
CA GLU A 876 -5.01 17.48 13.86
C GLU A 876 -5.11 19.01 13.78
N LYS A 877 -3.96 19.72 13.80
CA LYS A 877 -3.94 21.19 13.74
C LYS A 877 -4.15 21.74 12.33
N SER A 878 -3.78 20.99 11.29
CA SER A 878 -3.75 21.49 9.90
C SER A 878 -4.89 20.96 9.03
N GLY A 879 -5.61 19.92 9.46
CA GLY A 879 -6.67 19.30 8.68
C GLY A 879 -6.19 18.42 7.51
N LYS A 880 -4.86 18.26 7.33
CA LYS A 880 -4.26 17.53 6.18
C LYS A 880 -2.96 16.85 6.59
N MET A 881 -2.84 15.54 6.34
CA MET A 881 -1.59 14.82 6.55
C MET A 881 -0.58 15.18 5.44
N LYS A 882 0.60 15.70 5.82
CA LYS A 882 1.72 15.94 4.90
C LYS A 882 2.91 15.03 5.23
N LEU A 883 3.54 14.45 4.21
CA LEU A 883 4.73 13.60 4.39
C LEU A 883 5.90 14.40 4.99
N GLU A 884 5.96 15.69 4.69
CA GLU A 884 6.95 16.65 5.21
C GLU A 884 6.85 16.83 6.73
N TYR A 885 5.75 16.39 7.37
CA TYR A 885 5.64 16.38 8.83
C TYR A 885 6.66 15.47 9.50
N ARG A 886 7.16 14.45 8.78
CA ARG A 886 8.30 13.62 9.20
C ARG A 886 9.58 14.42 9.41
N LEU A 887 9.71 15.61 8.82
CA LEU A 887 10.87 16.50 8.95
C LEU A 887 10.74 17.50 10.11
N LEU A 888 9.60 17.60 10.80
CA LEU A 888 9.48 18.51 11.95
C LEU A 888 10.48 18.20 13.07
N PRO A 889 10.67 16.93 13.52
CA PRO A 889 11.66 16.60 14.54
C PRO A 889 13.09 16.98 14.11
N LEU A 890 13.34 16.97 12.80
CA LEU A 890 14.62 17.35 12.21
C LEU A 890 14.94 18.85 12.33
N ILE A 891 13.93 19.71 12.41
CA ILE A 891 14.15 21.17 12.52
C ILE A 891 14.98 21.50 13.77
N PRO A 892 14.53 21.19 15.01
CA PRO A 892 15.36 21.39 16.20
C PRO A 892 16.57 20.46 16.21
N GLY A 893 16.47 19.23 15.69
CA GLY A 893 17.58 18.28 15.63
C GLY A 893 18.78 18.76 14.80
N SER A 894 18.53 19.52 13.73
CA SER A 894 19.55 20.03 12.81
C SER A 894 20.51 21.04 13.47
N PHE A 895 20.07 21.73 14.53
CA PHE A 895 20.92 22.66 15.29
C PHE A 895 21.87 21.97 16.26
N LEU A 896 21.60 20.72 16.64
CA LEU A 896 22.38 20.02 17.67
C LEU A 896 23.81 19.71 17.21
N ILE A 897 23.98 19.33 15.93
CA ILE A 897 25.31 19.03 15.37
C ILE A 897 26.22 20.27 15.33
N PRO A 898 25.83 21.41 14.73
CA PRO A 898 26.70 22.58 14.73
C PRO A 898 27.00 23.05 16.15
N THR A 899 26.00 23.13 17.04
CA THR A 899 26.22 23.48 18.45
C THR A 899 27.21 22.53 19.13
N GLY A 900 27.05 21.22 18.93
CA GLY A 900 27.95 20.21 19.47
C GLY A 900 29.39 20.35 18.95
N LEU A 901 29.57 20.62 17.66
CA LEU A 901 30.89 20.83 17.04
C LEU A 901 31.57 22.12 17.52
N PHE A 902 30.81 23.22 17.71
CA PHE A 902 31.37 24.45 18.29
C PHE A 902 31.83 24.24 19.73
N ILE A 903 30.99 23.58 20.55
CA ILE A 903 31.35 23.25 21.94
C ILE A 903 32.59 22.37 21.92
N TYR A 904 32.57 21.25 21.19
CA TYR A 904 33.71 20.32 21.11
C TYR A 904 35.00 21.01 20.66
N GLY A 905 34.96 21.74 19.54
CA GLY A 905 36.14 22.37 18.94
C GLY A 905 36.83 23.38 19.84
N TRP A 906 36.08 24.36 20.34
CA TRP A 906 36.64 25.45 21.14
C TRP A 906 37.03 25.01 22.55
N THR A 907 36.25 24.13 23.16
CA THR A 907 36.59 23.63 24.51
C THR A 907 37.82 22.73 24.46
N ALA A 908 37.97 21.90 23.42
CA ALA A 908 39.18 21.11 23.18
C ALA A 908 40.40 21.97 22.82
N GLN A 909 40.22 23.05 22.03
CA GLN A 909 41.30 23.98 21.68
C GLN A 909 41.91 24.65 22.92
N TYR A 910 41.05 25.13 23.82
CA TYR A 910 41.45 25.82 25.05
C TYR A 910 41.76 24.89 26.23
N GLY A 911 41.61 23.56 26.07
CA GLY A 911 41.87 22.60 27.13
C GLY A 911 40.92 22.75 28.33
N VAL A 912 39.68 23.19 28.09
CA VAL A 912 38.62 23.25 29.13
C VAL A 912 38.35 21.84 29.65
N GLN A 913 37.90 21.70 30.89
CA GLN A 913 37.63 20.41 31.55
C GLN A 913 37.08 19.34 30.59
N TRP A 914 37.73 18.17 30.57
CA TRP A 914 37.53 17.07 29.61
C TRP A 914 36.08 16.65 29.37
N ILE A 915 35.19 16.84 30.35
CA ILE A 915 33.77 16.50 30.22
C ILE A 915 33.03 17.42 29.23
N VAL A 916 33.45 18.67 29.10
CA VAL A 916 32.76 19.67 28.28
C VAL A 916 32.85 19.34 26.78
N PRO A 917 34.03 18.99 26.22
CA PRO A 917 34.08 18.48 24.84
C PRO A 917 33.24 17.21 24.63
N ILE A 918 33.16 16.31 25.62
CA ILE A 918 32.32 15.10 25.55
C ILE A 918 30.83 15.45 25.53
N LEU A 919 30.38 16.44 26.31
CA LEU A 919 29.01 16.96 26.21
C LEU A 919 28.73 17.55 24.82
N GLY A 920 29.73 18.18 24.20
CA GLY A 920 29.66 18.60 22.79
C GLY A 920 29.42 17.43 21.85
N THR A 921 30.17 16.33 21.99
CA THR A 921 29.97 15.14 21.15
C THR A 921 28.65 14.41 21.43
N SER A 922 28.11 14.50 22.65
CA SER A 922 26.75 14.04 22.97
C SER A 922 25.68 14.80 22.18
N LEU A 923 25.80 16.11 22.01
CA LEU A 923 24.88 16.87 21.16
C LEU A 923 25.00 16.46 19.69
N VAL A 924 26.23 16.20 19.20
CA VAL A 924 26.44 15.66 17.86
C VAL A 924 25.74 14.30 17.69
N GLY A 925 25.89 13.38 18.64
CA GLY A 925 25.22 12.07 18.62
C GLY A 925 23.69 12.19 18.61
N MET A 926 23.14 13.08 19.42
CA MET A 926 21.70 13.34 19.45
C MET A 926 21.18 13.89 18.12
N GLY A 927 21.89 14.86 17.53
CA GLY A 927 21.55 15.42 16.22
C GLY A 927 21.69 14.38 15.10
N LEU A 928 22.68 13.50 15.17
CA LEU A 928 22.87 12.43 14.19
C LEU A 928 21.67 11.50 14.12
N LEU A 929 21.13 11.09 15.27
CA LEU A 929 19.94 10.23 15.33
C LEU A 929 18.67 10.96 14.87
N ALA A 930 18.52 12.24 15.21
CA ALA A 930 17.42 13.06 14.72
C ALA A 930 17.40 13.11 13.18
N ILE A 931 18.58 13.31 12.57
CA ILE A 931 18.77 13.36 11.12
C ILE A 931 18.51 12.00 10.48
N PHE A 932 19.12 10.93 11.02
CA PHE A 932 18.97 9.59 10.49
C PHE A 932 17.52 9.12 10.48
N MET A 933 16.83 9.24 11.62
CA MET A 933 15.45 8.78 11.76
C MET A 933 14.50 9.57 10.85
N SER A 934 14.59 10.90 10.87
CA SER A 934 13.67 11.76 10.13
C SER A 934 13.85 11.63 8.61
N ILE A 935 15.10 11.63 8.12
CA ILE A 935 15.38 11.48 6.70
C ILE A 935 15.02 10.08 6.21
N GLN A 936 15.40 9.04 6.96
CA GLN A 936 15.16 7.67 6.52
C GLN A 936 13.67 7.34 6.45
N THR A 937 12.88 7.75 7.45
CA THR A 937 11.41 7.58 7.43
C THR A 937 10.76 8.42 6.33
N TYR A 938 11.19 9.68 6.15
CA TYR A 938 10.71 10.52 5.05
C TYR A 938 11.02 9.91 3.67
N MET A 939 12.21 9.36 3.45
CA MET A 939 12.57 8.72 2.18
C MET A 939 11.75 7.45 1.92
N VAL A 940 11.41 6.68 2.96
CA VAL A 940 10.51 5.53 2.83
C VAL A 940 9.12 5.98 2.38
N ASP A 941 8.55 6.97 3.09
CA ASP A 941 7.17 7.42 2.84
C ASP A 941 7.03 8.17 1.51
N VAL A 942 8.06 8.93 1.07
CA VAL A 942 8.03 9.64 -0.23
C VAL A 942 8.17 8.69 -1.41
N PHE A 943 9.01 7.66 -1.29
CA PHE A 943 9.32 6.78 -2.42
C PHE A 943 8.60 5.44 -2.39
N THR A 944 7.88 5.06 -1.32
CA THR A 944 7.06 3.85 -1.12
C THR A 944 7.45 2.64 -1.99
N VAL A 945 6.99 2.59 -3.25
CA VAL A 945 7.29 1.55 -4.25
C VAL A 945 8.79 1.35 -4.51
N PHE A 946 9.57 2.42 -4.47
CA PHE A 946 11.02 2.44 -4.69
C PHE A 946 11.82 2.75 -3.41
N ALA A 947 11.20 2.64 -2.23
CA ALA A 947 11.84 2.94 -0.94
C ALA A 947 13.18 2.21 -0.76
N ALA A 948 13.24 0.92 -1.10
CA ALA A 948 14.47 0.11 -1.04
C ALA A 948 15.60 0.69 -1.91
N SER A 949 15.28 1.18 -3.11
CA SER A 949 16.27 1.78 -4.02
C SER A 949 16.75 3.16 -3.54
N ALA A 950 15.85 3.97 -2.96
CA ALA A 950 16.20 5.25 -2.36
C ALA A 950 17.12 5.08 -1.12
N ILE A 951 16.82 4.08 -0.26
CA ILE A 951 17.66 3.75 0.89
C ILE A 951 19.02 3.22 0.45
N ALA A 952 19.07 2.40 -0.60
CA ALA A 952 20.32 1.89 -1.16
C ALA A 952 21.21 3.03 -1.68
N ALA A 953 20.64 3.96 -2.46
CA ALA A 953 21.33 5.16 -2.94
C ALA A 953 21.92 6.00 -1.80
N ASN A 954 21.11 6.27 -0.77
CA ASN A 954 21.54 6.98 0.42
C ASN A 954 22.67 6.23 1.17
N THR A 955 22.57 4.90 1.25
CA THR A 955 23.57 4.07 1.94
C THR A 955 24.93 4.11 1.23
N VAL A 956 24.95 4.08 -0.11
CA VAL A 956 26.20 4.20 -0.87
C VAL A 956 26.85 5.56 -0.63
N LEU A 957 26.09 6.65 -0.81
CA LEU A 957 26.66 8.00 -0.69
C LEU A 957 27.18 8.28 0.73
N ARG A 958 26.42 7.88 1.77
CA ARG A 958 26.87 8.08 3.15
C ARG A 958 28.10 7.26 3.49
N SER A 959 28.19 6.01 3.02
CA SER A 959 29.34 5.15 3.28
C SER A 959 30.61 5.67 2.59
N LEU A 960 30.48 6.23 1.38
CA LEU A 960 31.60 6.91 0.70
C LEU A 960 32.11 8.11 1.50
N MET A 961 31.20 8.96 2.00
CA MET A 961 31.61 10.10 2.81
C MET A 961 32.20 9.69 4.17
N GLY A 962 31.63 8.65 4.81
CA GLY A 962 32.19 8.04 6.01
C GLY A 962 33.59 7.47 5.81
N ALA A 963 33.88 6.94 4.62
CA ALA A 963 35.21 6.42 4.26
C ALA A 963 36.22 7.54 3.98
N PHE A 964 35.83 8.56 3.20
CA PHE A 964 36.78 9.53 2.63
C PHE A 964 36.89 10.86 3.38
N LEU A 965 35.83 11.36 4.02
CA LEU A 965 35.89 12.63 4.78
C LEU A 965 36.93 12.60 5.92
N PRO A 966 37.09 11.52 6.70
CA PRO A 966 38.05 11.49 7.81
C PRO A 966 39.50 11.73 7.37
N LEU A 967 39.86 11.42 6.12
CA LEU A 967 41.22 11.64 5.60
C LEU A 967 41.58 13.14 5.54
N ALA A 968 40.58 14.03 5.44
CA ALA A 968 40.80 15.47 5.47
C ALA A 968 41.05 16.01 6.88
N GLY A 969 40.66 15.26 7.93
CA GLY A 969 40.70 15.69 9.33
C GLY A 969 42.09 16.15 9.80
N PRO A 970 43.15 15.31 9.67
CA PRO A 970 44.49 15.68 10.10
C PRO A 970 45.03 16.96 9.43
N ALA A 971 44.87 17.08 8.11
CA ALA A 971 45.31 18.26 7.37
C ALA A 971 44.52 19.52 7.77
N MET A 972 43.20 19.38 7.96
CA MET A 972 42.32 20.45 8.40
C MET A 972 42.70 20.95 9.80
N TYR A 973 42.89 20.06 10.77
CA TYR A 973 43.26 20.45 12.14
C TYR A 973 44.69 20.99 12.23
N LYS A 974 45.61 20.52 11.38
CA LYS A 974 46.95 21.11 11.29
C LYS A 974 46.90 22.55 10.76
N ALA A 975 46.05 22.84 9.79
CA ALA A 975 45.93 24.17 9.19
C ALA A 975 45.12 25.16 10.05
N LEU A 976 44.03 24.71 10.67
CA LEU A 976 43.04 25.56 11.34
C LEU A 976 43.03 25.43 12.87
N GLY A 977 43.66 24.41 13.43
CA GLY A 977 43.47 24.03 14.83
C GLY A 977 42.11 23.37 15.09
N LEU A 978 41.89 22.92 16.33
CA LEU A 978 40.65 22.21 16.72
C LEU A 978 39.44 23.14 16.75
N GLY A 979 39.63 24.39 17.17
CA GLY A 979 38.56 25.41 17.23
C GLY A 979 38.01 25.76 15.85
N TRP A 980 38.85 26.34 14.98
CA TRP A 980 38.41 26.73 13.63
C TRP A 980 38.17 25.54 12.71
N GLY A 981 38.89 24.42 12.88
CA GLY A 981 38.62 23.19 12.13
C GLY A 981 37.21 22.65 12.38
N ASN A 982 36.78 22.54 13.65
CA ASN A 982 35.41 22.15 13.96
C ASN A 982 34.39 23.27 13.70
N SER A 983 34.80 24.54 13.73
CA SER A 983 33.93 25.64 13.30
C SER A 983 33.62 25.58 11.81
N LEU A 984 34.58 25.20 10.96
CA LEU A 984 34.35 24.95 9.54
C LEU A 984 33.30 23.85 9.33
N LEU A 985 33.44 22.72 10.02
CA LEU A 985 32.45 21.64 10.00
C LEU A 985 31.09 22.12 10.56
N GLY A 986 31.12 22.92 11.62
CA GLY A 986 29.95 23.56 12.22
C GLY A 986 29.22 24.46 11.22
N PHE A 987 29.93 25.32 10.48
CA PHE A 987 29.33 26.18 9.45
C PHE A 987 28.74 25.39 8.29
N ILE A 988 29.39 24.30 7.86
CA ILE A 988 28.83 23.40 6.84
C ILE A 988 27.54 22.74 7.38
N ALA A 989 27.53 22.25 8.63
CA ALA A 989 26.31 21.74 9.27
C ALA A 989 25.23 22.81 9.38
N THR A 990 25.59 24.04 9.75
CA THR A 990 24.66 25.19 9.80
C THR A 990 24.10 25.50 8.42
N ALA A 991 24.88 25.38 7.34
CA ALA A 991 24.39 25.55 5.97
C ALA A 991 23.34 24.49 5.58
N MET A 992 23.35 23.32 6.24
CA MET A 992 22.33 22.27 6.06
C MET A 992 21.07 22.52 6.90
N VAL A 993 21.10 23.37 7.93
CA VAL A 993 19.92 23.67 8.76
C VAL A 993 18.75 24.25 7.95
N PRO A 994 18.96 25.26 7.06
CA PRO A 994 17.90 25.76 6.20
C PRO A 994 17.31 24.70 5.26
N VAL A 995 18.08 23.67 4.89
CA VAL A 995 17.60 22.59 4.00
C VAL A 995 16.41 21.88 4.62
N THR A 996 16.46 21.58 5.91
CA THR A 996 15.35 20.95 6.62
C THR A 996 14.09 21.80 6.57
N TYR A 997 14.21 23.09 6.88
CA TYR A 997 13.07 24.01 6.86
C TYR A 997 12.55 24.24 5.43
N PHE A 998 13.46 24.34 4.48
CA PHE A 998 13.15 24.49 3.07
C PHE A 998 12.38 23.29 2.54
N PHE A 999 12.79 22.05 2.84
CA PHE A 999 12.04 20.86 2.47
C PHE A 999 10.76 20.66 3.29
N TYR A 1000 10.71 21.13 4.54
CA TYR A 1000 9.47 21.18 5.29
C TYR A 1000 8.42 22.09 4.61
N GLN A 1001 8.82 23.26 4.12
CA GLN A 1001 7.92 24.23 3.47
C GLN A 1001 7.66 23.94 1.99
N TYR A 1002 8.70 23.55 1.26
CA TYR A 1002 8.71 23.43 -0.20
C TYR A 1002 8.94 22.00 -0.68
N GLY A 1003 9.12 21.02 0.20
CA GLY A 1003 9.37 19.62 -0.18
C GLY A 1003 8.25 19.03 -1.01
N GLU A 1004 7.00 19.36 -0.67
CA GLU A 1004 5.82 18.99 -1.44
C GLU A 1004 5.89 19.56 -2.86
N LYS A 1005 6.31 20.83 -3.02
CA LYS A 1005 6.49 21.45 -4.33
C LYS A 1005 7.64 20.82 -5.12
N ILE A 1006 8.73 20.44 -4.46
CA ILE A 1006 9.90 19.85 -5.13
C ILE A 1006 9.62 18.41 -5.59
N ARG A 1007 8.90 17.62 -4.80
CA ARG A 1007 8.54 16.23 -5.17
C ARG A 1007 7.46 16.15 -6.24
N THR A 1008 6.55 17.13 -6.27
CA THR A 1008 5.49 17.21 -7.29
C THR A 1008 5.98 17.90 -8.58
N HIS A 1009 7.12 18.59 -8.55
CA HIS A 1009 7.65 19.29 -9.72
C HIS A 1009 8.06 18.31 -10.85
N PRO A 1010 7.51 18.44 -12.07
CA PRO A 1010 7.73 17.49 -13.19
C PRO A 1010 9.20 17.25 -13.54
N ARG A 1011 10.05 18.29 -13.47
CA ARG A 1011 11.51 18.21 -13.72
C ARG A 1011 12.25 17.18 -12.85
N PHE A 1012 11.68 16.85 -11.69
CA PHE A 1012 12.33 16.03 -10.67
C PHE A 1012 11.67 14.65 -10.49
N GLN A 1013 10.64 14.34 -11.30
CA GLN A 1013 9.98 13.04 -11.36
C GLN A 1013 10.60 12.14 -12.45
N VAL A 1014 11.74 11.56 -12.11
CA VAL A 1014 12.52 10.74 -13.06
C VAL A 1014 11.99 9.31 -13.07
N GLN A 1015 11.80 8.74 -14.27
CA GLN A 1015 11.41 7.33 -14.44
C GLN A 1015 12.62 6.40 -14.24
N PHE A 1016 12.53 5.45 -13.30
CA PHE A 1016 13.69 4.67 -12.81
C PHE A 1016 13.83 3.22 -13.30
#